data_AF-A0A8T0L3Z0-F1
#
_entry.id   AF-A0A8T0L3Z0-F1
#
_cell.length_a   1.000
_cell.length_b   1.000
_cell.length_c   1.000
_cell.angle_alpha   90.00
_cell.angle_beta   90.00
_cell.angle_gamma   90.00
#
_symmetry.space_group_name_H-M   'P 1'
#
loop_
_entity.id
_entity.type
_entity.pdbx_description
1 polymer ?
#
loop_
_entity_poly.entity_id
_entity_poly.type
_entity_poly.pdbx_seq_one_letter_code
_entity_poly.pdbx_strand_id
1 'polypeptide(L)'
;MSTQPKPKLGRLPSIRDRVEDTLSAHRNELISLLSRYVAQGKGILQPHNLIDELDNIPGDDQAKLDLKNGPFGEIIRAAQEAIVLPPFVAIGVRPRPGVWEYVRVNVSELSVEQLSVAEYLSFKEELVDGKNNDNFVLELDFEPFNASFPRPSRSSSIGNGVQFLNRHLSSIMFRNKDSLDPLLDFLRAHKYKGHALMLNDRIQNISKLQTALAKTEDYLNKIPRDTPYSEFEYVLQGMGFERGWGDTAERVLETMHLLLDILQAPDPSTLETFLGRVPMVFNVVILSPHGFFGQANVLGLPDTGGQVVYILDQVRALENEMLLRIKKQGLDFTPRILIVTRLIPDAKGTTCNQRLERVSGTEHTHILRVPFRSESGTLRKWISRFDVWPYLETYSEDVASEIAAELQGYPDFIIGNYSDGNLVASLLAYKMGVTQCTIAHALEKTKYPDSDIYWKKFDDKYHFSCQFTADLIAMNNADFIITSTYQEIAGTKNTVGQYESHTGFTLPGLYRVVHGIDVFDPKFNIVSPGADMSIYFPYSEKQNRLTSLHGSIEQLLYDPTQTDDYIGTLKDKSKPIIFSMARLDRVKNMTGLVELFGKSSKLRELVNLVVVAGYIDVKKSSDREEIAEIEKMHSLIKEYNLNGDFRWIAAQTNRARNGELYRYIADTQGAFVQPAFYEAFGLTVVEAMTCGLPTFATSNGGPAEIIEHGISGFHIDPYHPDQASELLVEFFQTCKTDPSHWKKISDGGLKRIYESYTWKIYSERLLTLAGVYSFWKYVSKLERRETRRYLEMFYILKFRDLAKSVPLAKDDAKEFHGRLVYVKLDYVRDGEYWSLNLNSRLQYFLKYLAPNAALPSSGRFYLHLLLDFSVFNSFDTFQSLILLLYDRKIAPLLGSEFSQAVEQKQVAQQEAEQSKFVVNITLKRMSGIVRQQSSVAESFNPPKLRRNASAASNISSTASQVVQHFQVAATASTGKLDLLRNLGADLAIDYTKGLLEELEEKFDVVYDTSEIDRTLKVVKENGKVVTVAAHGSSSDIFVMLIQGIFPAHH
;
A
#
# COMPACT_ATOMS: atom_id res chain seq x y z
N MET A 1 42.87 47.05 40.73
CA MET A 1 42.70 46.59 39.32
C MET A 1 41.45 45.75 39.27
N SER A 2 40.45 46.22 38.51
CA SER A 2 39.13 45.61 38.43
C SER A 2 39.19 44.26 37.71
N THR A 3 38.52 43.29 38.31
CA THR A 3 38.18 42.01 37.71
C THR A 3 37.14 42.24 36.61
N GLN A 4 37.51 42.10 35.34
CA GLN A 4 36.53 41.95 34.28
C GLN A 4 35.85 40.57 34.41
N PRO A 5 34.51 40.50 34.44
CA PRO A 5 33.80 39.24 34.46
C PRO A 5 33.93 38.54 33.10
N LYS A 6 34.22 37.22 33.14
CA LYS A 6 34.15 36.33 31.97
C LYS A 6 32.80 36.50 31.27
N PRO A 7 32.73 36.55 29.92
CA PRO A 7 31.47 36.64 29.22
C PRO A 7 30.64 35.39 29.53
N LYS A 8 29.49 35.58 30.18
CA LYS A 8 28.45 34.55 30.26
C LYS A 8 28.04 34.23 28.83
N LEU A 9 28.02 32.96 28.43
CA LEU A 9 27.30 32.54 27.23
C LEU A 9 25.85 33.01 27.38
N GLY A 10 25.48 34.07 26.66
CA GLY A 10 24.12 34.58 26.62
C GLY A 10 23.20 33.55 25.97
N ARG A 11 21.94 33.51 26.42
CA ARG A 11 20.86 32.78 25.76
C ARG A 11 20.78 33.30 24.31
N LEU A 12 20.77 32.41 23.32
CA LEU A 12 20.48 32.81 21.94
C LEU A 12 19.09 33.49 21.94
N PRO A 13 18.94 34.70 21.38
CA PRO A 13 17.65 35.38 21.33
C PRO A 13 16.63 34.55 20.55
N SER A 14 15.41 34.45 21.07
CA SER A 14 14.30 33.72 20.41
C SER A 14 13.89 34.42 19.12
N ILE A 15 13.14 33.76 18.22
CA ILE A 15 12.62 34.45 17.03
C ILE A 15 11.71 35.62 17.45
N ARG A 16 10.93 35.47 18.52
CA ARG A 16 10.14 36.57 19.09
C ARG A 16 11.02 37.77 19.40
N ASP A 17 12.10 37.58 20.17
CA ASP A 17 13.02 38.67 20.55
C ASP A 17 13.63 39.32 19.30
N ARG A 18 14.04 38.52 18.32
CA ARG A 18 14.59 39.03 17.04
C ARG A 18 13.57 39.86 16.26
N VAL A 19 12.31 39.44 16.18
CA VAL A 19 11.25 40.19 15.50
C VAL A 19 10.95 41.48 16.27
N GLU A 20 10.83 41.42 17.60
CA GLU A 20 10.55 42.58 18.47
C GLU A 20 11.67 43.63 18.41
N ASP A 21 12.94 43.19 18.45
CA ASP A 21 14.12 44.04 18.30
C ASP A 21 14.17 44.70 16.91
N THR A 22 13.89 43.93 15.85
CA THR A 22 13.91 44.48 14.48
C THR A 22 12.73 45.44 14.25
N LEU A 23 11.56 45.14 14.80
CA LEU A 23 10.38 46.02 14.75
C LEU A 23 10.64 47.35 15.46
N SER A 24 11.44 47.34 16.52
CA SER A 24 11.88 48.55 17.21
C SER A 24 12.91 49.35 16.39
N ALA A 25 13.83 48.68 15.70
CA ALA A 25 14.90 49.32 14.92
C ALA A 25 14.45 49.85 13.53
N HIS A 26 13.58 49.13 12.83
CA HIS A 26 13.12 49.43 11.46
C HIS A 26 11.60 49.53 11.38
N ARG A 27 11.02 50.32 12.30
CA ARG A 27 9.58 50.39 12.55
C ARG A 27 8.78 50.75 11.30
N ASN A 28 9.20 51.77 10.55
CA ASN A 28 8.42 52.29 9.42
C ASN A 28 8.38 51.30 8.25
N GLU A 29 9.53 50.68 7.96
CA GLU A 29 9.71 49.70 6.89
C GLU A 29 8.91 48.44 7.18
N LEU A 30 8.96 47.95 8.43
CA LEU A 30 8.23 46.75 8.86
C LEU A 30 6.73 46.97 8.95
N ILE A 31 6.27 48.14 9.42
CA ILE A 31 4.86 48.50 9.33
C ILE A 31 4.41 48.48 7.87
N SER A 32 5.20 49.08 6.96
CA SER A 32 4.87 49.09 5.53
C SER A 32 4.75 47.66 4.99
N LEU A 33 5.73 46.80 5.26
CA LEU A 33 5.72 45.40 4.82
C LEU A 33 4.51 44.63 5.37
N LEU A 34 4.32 44.62 6.69
CA LEU A 34 3.26 43.88 7.34
C LEU A 34 1.87 44.42 6.95
N SER A 35 1.73 45.72 6.73
CA SER A 35 0.48 46.32 6.23
C SER A 35 0.16 45.85 4.82
N ARG A 36 1.16 45.59 3.98
CA ARG A 36 0.93 45.02 2.64
C ARG A 36 0.46 43.58 2.73
N TYR A 37 1.04 42.76 3.61
CA TYR A 37 0.53 41.42 3.86
C TYR A 37 -0.93 41.46 4.30
N VAL A 38 -1.27 42.33 5.25
CA VAL A 38 -2.66 42.53 5.72
C VAL A 38 -3.57 43.04 4.59
N ALA A 39 -3.07 43.92 3.71
CA ALA A 39 -3.83 44.46 2.58
C ALA A 39 -4.18 43.42 1.51
N GLN A 40 -3.44 42.32 1.42
CA GLN A 40 -3.80 41.18 0.55
C GLN A 40 -5.05 40.44 1.03
N GLY A 41 -5.51 40.71 2.27
CA GLY A 41 -6.74 40.16 2.83
C GLY A 41 -6.51 38.86 3.60
N LYS A 42 -7.60 38.17 3.94
CA LYS A 42 -7.52 36.89 4.67
C LYS A 42 -6.98 35.80 3.74
N GLY A 43 -5.89 35.15 4.13
CA GLY A 43 -5.29 34.11 3.31
C GLY A 43 -4.00 33.50 3.89
N ILE A 44 -3.41 32.61 3.10
CA ILE A 44 -2.09 32.01 3.34
C ILE A 44 -1.13 32.64 2.34
N LEU A 45 -0.03 33.20 2.84
CA LEU A 45 1.09 33.69 2.04
C LEU A 45 2.17 32.61 1.97
N GLN A 46 2.60 32.31 0.75
CA GLN A 46 3.68 31.35 0.48
C GLN A 46 5.04 32.04 0.58
N PRO A 47 6.16 31.29 0.71
CA PRO A 47 7.49 31.88 0.90
C PRO A 47 7.88 32.93 -0.15
N HIS A 48 7.54 32.68 -1.41
CA HIS A 48 7.81 33.64 -2.50
C HIS A 48 7.05 34.96 -2.30
N ASN A 49 5.79 34.92 -1.85
CA ASN A 49 5.03 36.15 -1.57
C ASN A 49 5.67 36.97 -0.45
N LEU A 50 6.21 36.31 0.58
CA LEU A 50 6.88 36.97 1.70
C LEU A 50 8.20 37.63 1.24
N ILE A 51 8.96 36.95 0.39
CA ILE A 51 10.23 37.48 -0.14
C ILE A 51 9.97 38.62 -1.13
N ASP A 52 8.99 38.47 -2.03
CA ASP A 52 8.67 39.49 -3.04
C ASP A 52 8.24 40.81 -2.39
N GLU A 53 7.42 40.76 -1.34
CA GLU A 53 7.00 41.97 -0.64
C GLU A 53 8.13 42.60 0.17
N LEU A 54 9.03 41.78 0.75
CA LEU A 54 10.25 42.25 1.41
C LEU A 54 11.15 43.01 0.44
N ASP A 55 11.26 42.54 -0.80
CA ASP A 55 12.06 43.17 -1.85
C ASP A 55 11.42 44.46 -2.39
N ASN A 56 10.10 44.58 -2.30
CA ASN A 56 9.34 45.72 -2.80
C ASN A 56 9.06 46.82 -1.76
N ILE A 57 9.63 46.76 -0.54
CA ILE A 57 9.41 47.76 0.52
C ILE A 57 9.78 49.17 0.02
N PRO A 58 9.01 50.23 0.36
CA PRO A 58 9.31 51.59 -0.05
C PRO A 58 10.24 52.24 1.00
N GLY A 59 11.31 52.89 0.58
CA GLY A 59 12.26 53.50 1.53
C GLY A 59 13.66 53.70 0.98
N ASP A 60 14.57 54.10 1.86
CA ASP A 60 16.00 54.25 1.61
C ASP A 60 16.65 52.91 1.28
N ASP A 61 17.54 52.88 0.28
CA ASP A 61 18.14 51.64 -0.23
C ASP A 61 19.03 50.96 0.82
N GLN A 62 19.66 51.74 1.70
CA GLN A 62 20.47 51.20 2.81
C GLN A 62 19.59 50.52 3.86
N ALA A 63 18.50 51.15 4.29
CA ALA A 63 17.57 50.57 5.27
C ALA A 63 16.91 49.28 4.77
N LYS A 64 16.60 49.20 3.46
CA LYS A 64 16.11 47.95 2.84
C LYS A 64 17.19 46.87 2.84
N LEU A 65 18.43 47.22 2.49
CA LEU A 65 19.54 46.28 2.50
C LEU A 65 19.78 45.73 3.92
N ASP A 66 19.69 46.61 4.93
CA ASP A 66 19.87 46.26 6.34
C ASP A 66 18.73 45.34 6.82
N LEU A 67 17.48 45.58 6.42
CA LEU A 67 16.36 44.70 6.76
C LEU A 67 16.47 43.34 6.06
N LYS A 68 16.82 43.34 4.76
CA LYS A 68 16.96 42.13 3.94
C LYS A 68 18.15 41.27 4.40
N ASN A 69 19.28 41.87 4.72
CA ASN A 69 20.47 41.15 5.17
C ASN A 69 20.53 40.96 6.69
N GLY A 70 19.65 41.64 7.42
CA GLY A 70 19.57 41.58 8.88
C GLY A 70 18.70 40.44 9.43
N PRO A 71 18.46 40.46 10.76
CA PRO A 71 17.81 39.36 11.46
C PRO A 71 16.39 39.05 10.97
N PHE A 72 15.61 40.05 10.56
CA PHE A 72 14.25 39.84 10.06
C PHE A 72 14.23 39.28 8.64
N GLY A 73 15.12 39.73 7.75
CA GLY A 73 15.26 39.14 6.42
C GLY A 73 15.64 37.66 6.46
N GLU A 74 16.45 37.23 7.44
CA GLU A 74 16.69 35.80 7.70
C GLU A 74 15.42 35.05 8.14
N ILE A 75 14.59 35.66 8.99
CA ILE A 75 13.33 35.08 9.44
C ILE A 75 12.37 34.90 8.26
N ILE A 76 12.24 35.91 7.39
CA ILE A 76 11.42 35.82 6.19
C ILE A 76 11.94 34.77 5.21
N ARG A 77 13.26 34.65 5.01
CA ARG A 77 13.84 33.56 4.19
C ARG A 77 13.62 32.17 4.79
N ALA A 78 13.53 32.07 6.11
CA ALA A 78 13.26 30.82 6.82
C ALA A 78 11.75 30.54 6.98
N ALA A 79 10.88 31.51 6.68
CA ALA A 79 9.44 31.35 6.78
C ALA A 79 8.95 30.35 5.72
N GLN A 80 8.15 29.38 6.16
CA GLN A 80 7.55 28.37 5.27
C GLN A 80 6.14 28.77 4.83
N GLU A 81 5.45 29.56 5.66
CA GLU A 81 4.14 30.14 5.35
C GLU A 81 3.84 31.27 6.33
N ALA A 82 2.94 32.18 5.95
CA ALA A 82 2.30 33.11 6.87
C ALA A 82 0.79 33.13 6.71
N ILE A 83 0.07 33.18 7.83
CA ILE A 83 -1.38 33.22 7.90
C ILE A 83 -1.80 34.64 8.21
N VAL A 84 -2.66 35.21 7.37
CA VAL A 84 -3.14 36.58 7.51
C VAL A 84 -4.60 36.55 7.94
N LEU A 85 -4.88 37.05 9.15
CA LEU A 85 -6.22 37.34 9.65
C LEU A 85 -6.20 38.77 10.21
N PRO A 86 -6.57 39.80 9.42
CA PRO A 86 -6.42 41.19 9.81
C PRO A 86 -6.98 41.49 11.22
N PRO A 87 -6.22 42.17 12.11
CA PRO A 87 -4.93 42.85 11.88
C PRO A 87 -3.68 41.97 12.13
N PHE A 88 -3.82 40.65 12.25
CA PHE A 88 -2.75 39.74 12.63
C PHE A 88 -2.08 39.05 11.44
N VAL A 89 -0.76 38.88 11.54
CA VAL A 89 0.05 38.04 10.66
C VAL A 89 0.78 37.02 11.52
N ALA A 90 0.48 35.73 11.35
CA ALA A 90 1.16 34.63 12.04
C ALA A 90 2.13 33.93 11.08
N ILE A 91 3.40 33.85 11.43
CA ILE A 91 4.47 33.35 10.57
C ILE A 91 5.00 32.03 11.14
N GLY A 92 4.99 30.98 10.31
CA GLY A 92 5.62 29.70 10.61
C GLY A 92 7.06 29.71 10.12
N VAL A 93 8.02 29.76 11.04
CA VAL A 93 9.44 29.91 10.74
C VAL A 93 10.16 28.59 10.97
N ARG A 94 10.99 28.19 10.01
CA ARG A 94 11.80 26.97 10.06
C ARG A 94 13.29 27.30 9.94
N PRO A 95 13.97 27.65 11.05
CA PRO A 95 15.37 28.08 11.02
C PRO A 95 16.33 27.00 10.50
N ARG A 96 15.99 25.73 10.74
CA ARG A 96 16.74 24.57 10.28
C ARG A 96 15.84 23.34 10.19
N PRO A 97 16.23 22.29 9.45
CA PRO A 97 15.44 21.07 9.36
C PRO A 97 15.10 20.46 10.72
N GLY A 98 13.81 20.19 10.92
CA GLY A 98 13.23 19.64 12.13
C GLY A 98 12.96 20.65 13.25
N VAL A 99 13.19 21.94 13.04
CA VAL A 99 12.98 22.97 14.07
C VAL A 99 12.04 24.05 13.56
N TRP A 100 10.96 24.24 14.31
CA TRP A 100 9.89 25.17 14.01
C TRP A 100 9.67 26.13 15.16
N GLU A 101 9.40 27.38 14.80
CA GLU A 101 9.00 28.43 15.73
C GLU A 101 7.86 29.23 15.07
N TYR A 102 6.88 29.63 15.88
CA TYR A 102 5.70 30.33 15.39
C TYR A 102 5.59 31.66 16.10
N VAL A 103 5.40 32.73 15.32
CA VAL A 103 5.22 34.08 15.86
C VAL A 103 3.99 34.73 15.27
N ARG A 104 3.32 35.57 16.04
CA ARG A 104 2.20 36.40 15.59
C ARG A 104 2.52 37.85 15.81
N VAL A 105 2.26 38.67 14.80
CA VAL A 105 2.41 40.12 14.87
C VAL A 105 1.04 40.77 14.73
N ASN A 106 0.66 41.64 15.67
CA ASN A 106 -0.47 42.55 15.50
C ASN A 106 0.03 43.81 14.80
N VAL A 107 -0.35 44.01 13.54
CA VAL A 107 0.17 45.12 12.72
C VAL A 107 -0.31 46.49 13.22
N SER A 108 -1.48 46.54 13.87
CA SER A 108 -2.04 47.79 14.41
C SER A 108 -1.38 48.21 15.72
N GLU A 109 -1.11 47.25 16.60
CA GLU A 109 -0.53 47.50 17.94
C GLU A 109 0.99 47.37 17.98
N LEU A 110 1.59 46.76 16.95
CA LEU A 110 3.02 46.43 16.87
C LEU A 110 3.50 45.54 18.01
N SER A 111 2.63 44.66 18.48
CA SER A 111 2.95 43.62 19.45
C SER A 111 3.34 42.33 18.75
N VAL A 112 4.31 41.62 19.33
CA VAL A 112 4.83 40.34 18.84
C VAL A 112 4.64 39.28 19.91
N GLU A 113 3.98 38.20 19.55
CA GLU A 113 3.69 37.07 20.44
C GLU A 113 4.32 35.80 19.89
N GLN A 114 4.89 34.98 20.77
CA GLN A 114 5.29 33.62 20.43
C GLN A 114 4.08 32.71 20.56
N LEU A 115 3.83 31.87 19.55
CA LEU A 115 2.74 30.90 19.56
C LEU A 115 3.29 29.49 19.80
N SER A 116 2.54 28.67 20.53
CA SER A 116 2.66 27.21 20.48
C SER A 116 2.15 26.66 19.15
N VAL A 117 2.48 25.41 18.85
CA VAL A 117 1.96 24.72 17.65
C VAL A 117 0.43 24.70 17.66
N ALA A 118 -0.18 24.37 18.80
CA ALA A 118 -1.64 24.30 18.94
C ALA A 118 -2.32 25.65 18.69
N GLU A 119 -1.75 26.76 19.18
CA GLU A 119 -2.26 28.12 18.95
C GLU A 119 -2.11 28.55 17.48
N TYR A 120 -0.97 28.23 16.86
CA TYR A 120 -0.75 28.52 15.44
C TYR A 120 -1.73 27.76 14.54
N LEU A 121 -1.96 26.47 14.82
CA LEU A 121 -2.91 25.65 14.07
C LEU A 121 -4.36 26.08 14.30
N SER A 122 -4.72 26.46 15.53
CA SER A 122 -6.03 27.07 15.83
C SER A 122 -6.24 28.36 15.01
N PHE A 123 -5.21 29.19 14.90
CA PHE A 123 -5.23 30.38 14.05
C PHE A 123 -5.37 30.06 12.55
N LYS A 124 -4.78 28.94 12.07
CA LYS A 124 -5.05 28.41 10.72
C LYS A 124 -6.50 27.98 10.55
N GLU A 125 -7.09 27.30 11.53
CA GLU A 125 -8.49 26.85 11.48
C GLU A 125 -9.46 28.04 11.35
N GLU A 126 -9.19 29.16 12.02
CA GLU A 126 -9.98 30.40 11.92
C GLU A 126 -10.07 30.96 10.50
N LEU A 127 -9.09 30.67 9.64
CA LEU A 127 -9.09 31.07 8.24
C LEU A 127 -10.21 30.39 7.44
N VAL A 128 -10.55 29.14 7.78
CA VAL A 128 -11.48 28.31 7.01
C VAL A 128 -12.85 28.25 7.65
N ASP A 129 -12.91 27.92 8.94
CA ASP A 129 -14.17 27.69 9.65
C ASP A 129 -14.66 28.96 10.38
N GLY A 130 -13.86 30.03 10.37
CA GLY A 130 -14.10 31.22 11.20
C GLY A 130 -13.76 30.95 12.67
N LYS A 131 -14.12 31.88 13.57
CA LYS A 131 -13.92 31.67 15.01
C LYS A 131 -14.80 30.52 15.50
N ASN A 132 -14.16 29.39 15.79
CA ASN A 132 -14.81 28.24 16.39
C ASN A 132 -14.57 28.26 17.92
N ASN A 133 -15.65 28.17 18.70
CA ASN A 133 -15.60 28.17 20.18
C ASN A 133 -15.66 26.75 20.78
N ASP A 134 -15.40 25.72 19.98
CA ASP A 134 -15.30 24.36 20.51
C ASP A 134 -13.99 24.18 21.28
N ASN A 135 -14.12 24.17 22.61
CA ASN A 135 -12.98 24.03 23.52
C ASN A 135 -12.40 22.61 23.58
N PHE A 136 -12.99 21.62 22.88
CA PHE A 136 -12.64 20.21 23.00
C PHE A 136 -12.31 19.53 21.66
N VAL A 137 -11.75 20.29 20.70
CA VAL A 137 -11.20 19.71 19.47
C VAL A 137 -10.15 18.65 19.82
N LEU A 138 -10.23 17.47 19.18
CA LEU A 138 -9.27 16.39 19.39
C LEU A 138 -7.88 16.84 18.92
N GLU A 139 -6.94 16.95 19.86
CA GLU A 139 -5.53 17.17 19.58
C GLU A 139 -4.76 15.84 19.63
N LEU A 140 -4.02 15.58 18.55
CA LEU A 140 -3.13 14.44 18.42
C LEU A 140 -1.71 14.88 18.75
N ASP A 141 -1.18 14.33 19.83
CA ASP A 141 0.15 14.61 20.33
C ASP A 141 0.88 13.30 20.66
N PHE A 142 1.85 12.96 19.81
CA PHE A 142 2.69 11.77 19.97
C PHE A 142 3.99 12.04 20.74
N GLU A 143 4.30 13.29 21.10
CA GLU A 143 5.55 13.62 21.80
C GLU A 143 5.67 12.93 23.18
N PRO A 144 4.64 12.95 24.06
CA PRO A 144 4.73 12.33 25.38
C PRO A 144 4.99 10.82 25.31
N PHE A 145 4.45 10.15 24.29
CA PHE A 145 4.58 8.71 24.08
C PHE A 145 5.98 8.29 23.57
N ASN A 146 6.80 9.25 23.14
CA ASN A 146 8.16 9.02 22.69
C ASN A 146 9.20 9.64 23.64
N ALA A 147 8.79 10.17 24.80
CA ALA A 147 9.66 10.90 25.71
C ALA A 147 10.79 10.04 26.33
N SER A 148 10.57 8.74 26.50
CA SER A 148 11.60 7.81 26.98
C SER A 148 12.63 7.44 25.91
N PHE A 149 12.29 7.65 24.63
CA PHE A 149 13.17 7.29 23.53
C PHE A 149 14.26 8.35 23.33
N PRO A 150 15.53 7.94 23.18
CA PRO A 150 16.62 8.87 22.96
C PRO A 150 16.46 9.51 21.58
N ARG A 151 16.77 10.81 21.45
CA ARG A 151 16.64 11.55 20.19
C ARG A 151 17.94 12.30 19.83
N PRO A 152 18.42 12.23 18.58
CA PRO A 152 19.44 13.15 18.08
C PRO A 152 18.87 14.57 17.98
N SER A 153 19.75 15.58 18.09
CA SER A 153 19.36 17.00 17.97
C SER A 153 19.99 17.72 16.77
N ARG A 154 20.93 17.06 16.08
CA ARG A 154 21.64 17.58 14.91
C ARG A 154 20.91 17.18 13.64
N SER A 155 20.56 18.15 12.79
CA SER A 155 19.87 17.89 11.52
C SER A 155 20.66 16.92 10.61
N SER A 156 22.00 16.96 10.66
CA SER A 156 22.87 16.00 9.95
C SER A 156 22.69 14.53 10.35
N SER A 157 22.04 14.25 11.48
CA SER A 157 21.80 12.88 11.96
C SER A 157 20.44 12.33 11.54
N ILE A 158 19.55 13.15 10.95
CA ILE A 158 18.25 12.72 10.47
C ILE A 158 18.43 11.63 9.40
N GLY A 159 17.59 10.59 9.44
CA GLY A 159 17.68 9.45 8.53
C GLY A 159 18.82 8.47 8.81
N ASN A 160 19.60 8.68 9.87
CA ASN A 160 20.65 7.76 10.35
C ASN A 160 20.29 7.14 11.70
N GLY A 161 19.00 6.81 11.87
CA GLY A 161 18.43 6.39 13.14
C GLY A 161 19.09 5.14 13.73
N VAL A 162 19.40 4.13 12.92
CA VAL A 162 20.06 2.90 13.39
C VAL A 162 21.44 3.17 14.02
N GLN A 163 22.23 4.08 13.45
CA GLN A 163 23.55 4.42 13.99
C GLN A 163 23.43 5.08 15.36
N PHE A 164 22.42 5.94 15.53
CA PHE A 164 22.14 6.56 16.81
C PHE A 164 21.65 5.53 17.84
N LEU A 165 20.75 4.64 17.44
CA LEU A 165 20.23 3.57 18.29
C LEU A 165 21.35 2.61 18.74
N ASN A 166 22.25 2.23 17.83
CA ASN A 166 23.40 1.38 18.15
C ASN A 166 24.33 2.05 19.17
N ARG A 167 24.59 3.36 19.04
CA ARG A 167 25.35 4.13 20.05
C ARG A 167 24.67 4.18 21.40
N HIS A 168 23.35 4.31 21.40
CA HIS A 168 22.57 4.34 22.63
C HIS A 168 22.59 2.98 23.33
N LEU A 169 22.27 1.91 22.60
CA LEU A 169 22.29 0.53 23.10
C LEU A 169 23.67 0.13 23.61
N SER A 170 24.73 0.37 22.84
CA SER A 170 26.09 0.03 23.24
C SER A 170 26.50 0.78 24.52
N SER A 171 26.13 2.06 24.64
CA SER A 171 26.40 2.84 25.85
C SER A 171 25.63 2.33 27.08
N ILE A 172 24.42 1.81 26.93
CA ILE A 172 23.65 1.23 28.04
C ILE A 172 24.28 -0.09 28.47
N MET A 173 24.55 -0.97 27.49
CA MET A 173 25.20 -2.27 27.69
C MET A 173 26.55 -2.15 28.41
N PHE A 174 27.33 -1.11 28.08
CA PHE A 174 28.61 -0.85 28.74
C PHE A 174 28.46 -0.39 30.19
N ARG A 175 27.43 0.40 30.51
CA ARG A 175 27.24 0.99 31.85
C ARG A 175 26.57 0.04 32.85
N ASN A 176 25.70 -0.84 32.38
CA ASN A 176 24.92 -1.74 33.23
C ASN A 176 24.99 -3.18 32.71
N LYS A 177 25.65 -4.07 33.45
CA LYS A 177 25.78 -5.48 33.05
C LYS A 177 24.43 -6.22 32.98
N ASP A 178 23.45 -5.83 33.79
CA ASP A 178 22.10 -6.43 33.76
C ASP A 178 21.37 -6.11 32.44
N SER A 179 21.79 -5.06 31.72
CA SER A 179 21.24 -4.72 30.40
C SER A 179 21.71 -5.64 29.26
N LEU A 180 22.60 -6.59 29.54
CA LEU A 180 22.97 -7.67 28.62
C LEU A 180 22.01 -8.87 28.70
N ASP A 181 21.26 -9.03 29.79
CA ASP A 181 20.31 -10.15 29.93
C ASP A 181 19.27 -10.20 28.81
N PRO A 182 18.68 -9.07 28.34
CA PRO A 182 17.80 -9.08 27.17
C PRO A 182 18.46 -9.63 25.90
N LEU A 183 19.76 -9.42 25.69
CA LEU A 183 20.48 -9.97 24.54
C LEU A 183 20.62 -11.49 24.66
N LEU A 184 20.95 -11.99 25.85
CA LEU A 184 20.98 -13.43 26.11
C LEU A 184 19.62 -14.07 25.91
N ASP A 185 18.57 -13.51 26.51
CA ASP A 185 17.22 -14.03 26.41
C ASP A 185 16.70 -14.01 24.97
N PHE A 186 17.03 -12.95 24.24
CA PHE A 186 16.73 -12.84 22.81
C PHE A 186 17.38 -13.98 22.00
N LEU A 187 18.67 -14.23 22.20
CA LEU A 187 19.39 -15.30 21.49
C LEU A 187 18.90 -16.71 21.88
N ARG A 188 18.46 -16.92 23.13
CA ARG A 188 17.91 -18.20 23.61
C ARG A 188 16.48 -18.46 23.15
N ALA A 189 15.67 -17.41 23.07
CA ALA A 189 14.29 -17.52 22.66
C ALA A 189 14.14 -17.76 21.14
N HIS A 190 15.21 -17.54 20.37
CA HIS A 190 15.18 -17.58 18.92
C HIS A 190 15.00 -19.01 18.39
N LYS A 191 13.90 -19.22 17.66
CA LYS A 191 13.54 -20.51 17.07
C LYS A 191 12.96 -20.31 15.68
N TYR A 192 13.26 -21.21 14.76
CA TYR A 192 12.64 -21.24 13.44
C TYR A 192 12.18 -22.65 13.09
N LYS A 193 10.90 -22.79 12.69
CA LYS A 193 10.24 -24.09 12.42
C LYS A 193 10.48 -25.14 13.52
N GLY A 194 10.42 -24.71 14.78
CA GLY A 194 10.64 -25.57 15.96
C GLY A 194 12.11 -25.88 16.30
N HIS A 195 13.06 -25.52 15.44
CA HIS A 195 14.49 -25.68 15.70
C HIS A 195 15.01 -24.49 16.52
N ALA A 196 15.74 -24.77 17.60
CA ALA A 196 16.45 -23.76 18.35
C ALA A 196 17.64 -23.25 17.54
N LEU A 197 17.87 -21.93 17.57
CA LEU A 197 18.99 -21.28 16.92
C LEU A 197 19.83 -20.53 17.95
N MET A 198 21.10 -20.28 17.61
CA MET A 198 22.05 -19.56 18.45
C MET A 198 22.37 -20.25 19.78
N LEU A 199 21.54 -20.09 20.81
CA LEU A 199 21.80 -20.59 22.18
C LEU A 199 20.69 -21.53 22.65
N ASN A 200 21.07 -22.61 23.32
CA ASN A 200 20.12 -23.51 24.00
C ASN A 200 20.05 -23.28 25.52
N ASP A 201 19.19 -24.05 26.19
CA ASP A 201 18.94 -23.95 27.62
C ASP A 201 20.11 -24.37 28.54
N ARG A 202 21.28 -24.73 28.00
CA ARG A 202 22.48 -24.93 28.84
C ARG A 202 23.03 -23.59 29.36
N ILE A 203 22.82 -22.52 28.61
CA ILE A 203 23.30 -21.18 28.91
C ILE A 203 22.17 -20.37 29.54
N GLN A 204 22.24 -20.14 30.85
CA GLN A 204 21.14 -19.53 31.62
C GLN A 204 21.43 -18.10 32.11
N ASN A 205 22.68 -17.65 32.00
CA ASN A 205 23.10 -16.32 32.41
C ASN A 205 24.39 -15.92 31.67
N ILE A 206 24.73 -14.63 31.73
CA ILE A 206 25.89 -14.05 31.03
C ILE A 206 27.21 -14.71 31.45
N SER A 207 27.39 -15.06 32.73
CA SER A 207 28.62 -15.71 33.20
C SER A 207 28.84 -17.09 32.57
N LYS A 208 27.78 -17.89 32.44
CA LYS A 208 27.83 -19.17 31.72
C LYS A 208 28.09 -18.96 30.22
N LEU A 209 27.49 -17.94 29.60
CA LEU A 209 27.72 -17.61 28.20
C LEU A 209 29.19 -17.28 27.94
N GLN A 210 29.80 -16.41 28.75
CA GLN A 210 31.22 -16.05 28.64
C GLN A 210 32.13 -17.27 28.80
N THR A 211 31.84 -18.13 29.77
CA THR A 211 32.62 -19.36 30.00
C THR A 211 32.48 -20.34 28.83
N ALA A 212 31.29 -20.46 28.26
CA ALA A 212 31.04 -21.31 27.10
C ALA A 212 31.74 -20.78 25.85
N LEU A 213 31.67 -19.47 25.59
CA LEU A 213 32.33 -18.81 24.45
C LEU A 213 33.85 -19.02 24.48
N ALA A 214 34.49 -18.80 25.64
CA ALA A 214 35.94 -18.99 25.79
C ALA A 214 36.37 -20.45 25.52
N LYS A 215 35.59 -21.43 26.00
CA LYS A 215 35.85 -22.86 25.74
C LYS A 215 35.67 -23.22 24.27
N THR A 216 34.67 -22.65 23.61
CA THR A 216 34.43 -22.89 22.18
C THR A 216 35.52 -22.25 21.34
N GLU A 217 35.98 -21.04 21.67
CA GLU A 217 37.12 -20.39 21.02
C GLU A 217 38.39 -21.25 21.08
N ASP A 218 38.74 -21.76 22.27
CA ASP A 218 39.89 -22.67 22.46
C ASP A 218 39.77 -23.97 21.63
N TYR A 219 38.55 -24.43 21.39
CA TYR A 219 38.29 -25.61 20.58
C TYR A 219 38.40 -25.29 19.08
N LEU A 220 37.75 -24.23 18.61
CA LEU A 220 37.73 -23.82 17.20
C LEU A 220 39.13 -23.42 16.69
N ASN A 221 39.96 -22.84 17.54
CA ASN A 221 41.36 -22.51 17.19
C ASN A 221 42.24 -23.76 16.95
N LYS A 222 41.79 -24.96 17.32
CA LYS A 222 42.53 -26.22 17.12
C LYS A 222 42.14 -26.97 15.85
N ILE A 223 41.08 -26.56 15.18
CA ILE A 223 40.60 -27.19 13.94
C ILE A 223 40.88 -26.28 12.72
N PRO A 224 40.96 -26.83 11.50
CA PRO A 224 41.13 -26.03 10.28
C PRO A 224 40.02 -24.98 10.10
N ARG A 225 40.36 -23.80 9.57
CA ARG A 225 39.45 -22.66 9.43
C ARG A 225 38.25 -22.94 8.52
N ASP A 226 38.47 -23.74 7.48
CA ASP A 226 37.49 -24.14 6.48
C ASP A 226 36.66 -25.37 6.90
N THR A 227 36.88 -25.91 8.11
CA THR A 227 36.10 -27.05 8.62
C THR A 227 34.60 -26.70 8.60
N PRO A 228 33.73 -27.50 7.97
CA PRO A 228 32.29 -27.28 7.95
C PRO A 228 31.65 -27.43 9.34
N TYR A 229 30.61 -26.63 9.62
CA TYR A 229 29.88 -26.67 10.91
C TYR A 229 29.40 -28.08 11.29
N SER A 230 28.99 -28.89 10.32
CA SER A 230 28.49 -30.26 10.55
C SER A 230 29.51 -31.19 11.23
N GLU A 231 30.81 -30.94 11.10
CA GLU A 231 31.85 -31.77 11.71
C GLU A 231 32.02 -31.52 13.22
N PHE A 232 31.64 -30.34 13.71
CA PHE A 232 31.78 -29.95 15.12
C PHE A 232 30.46 -29.53 15.79
N GLU A 233 29.34 -29.69 15.10
CA GLU A 233 28.00 -29.36 15.58
C GLU A 233 27.68 -29.98 16.95
N TYR A 234 27.87 -31.29 17.11
CA TYR A 234 27.54 -31.99 18.36
C TYR A 234 28.36 -31.47 19.56
N VAL A 235 29.62 -31.10 19.30
CA VAL A 235 30.52 -30.54 20.32
C VAL A 235 29.99 -29.17 20.78
N LEU A 236 29.63 -28.30 19.84
CA LEU A 236 29.08 -26.97 20.13
C LEU A 236 27.73 -27.04 20.85
N GLN A 237 26.84 -27.95 20.43
CA GLN A 237 25.56 -28.18 21.10
C GLN A 237 25.75 -28.60 22.57
N GLY A 238 26.74 -29.45 22.83
CA GLY A 238 27.15 -29.85 24.18
C GLY A 238 27.62 -28.67 25.04
N MET A 239 28.22 -27.65 24.42
CA MET A 239 28.66 -26.40 25.05
C MET A 239 27.55 -25.34 25.15
N GLY A 240 26.41 -25.55 24.48
CA GLY A 240 25.23 -24.68 24.55
C GLY A 240 24.95 -23.87 23.28
N PHE A 241 25.69 -24.10 22.20
CA PHE A 241 25.57 -23.38 20.94
C PHE A 241 24.85 -24.24 19.89
N GLU A 242 23.72 -23.75 19.40
CA GLU A 242 22.96 -24.33 18.29
C GLU A 242 23.41 -23.74 16.95
N ARG A 243 22.86 -24.22 15.83
CA ARG A 243 23.16 -23.67 14.49
C ARG A 243 22.85 -22.17 14.38
N GLY A 244 23.51 -21.50 13.44
CA GLY A 244 23.29 -20.07 13.12
C GLY A 244 24.48 -19.15 13.34
N TRP A 245 25.63 -19.66 13.77
CA TRP A 245 26.86 -18.87 14.02
C TRP A 245 27.76 -18.71 12.78
N GLY A 246 27.68 -19.66 11.85
CA GLY A 246 28.55 -19.73 10.68
C GLY A 246 28.47 -21.09 9.98
N ASP A 247 28.83 -21.12 8.70
CA ASP A 247 28.96 -22.34 7.89
C ASP A 247 30.28 -23.08 8.10
N THR A 248 31.32 -22.36 8.50
CA THR A 248 32.69 -22.84 8.71
C THR A 248 33.21 -22.46 10.09
N ALA A 249 34.25 -23.15 10.58
CA ALA A 249 34.90 -22.83 11.85
C ALA A 249 35.36 -21.37 11.95
N GLU A 250 35.93 -20.82 10.87
CA GLU A 250 36.33 -19.41 10.80
C GLU A 250 35.13 -18.48 10.98
N ARG A 251 34.03 -18.73 10.27
CA ARG A 251 32.84 -17.87 10.35
C ARG A 251 32.18 -17.92 11.72
N VAL A 252 32.11 -19.10 12.33
CA VAL A 252 31.60 -19.29 13.70
C VAL A 252 32.44 -18.49 14.68
N LEU A 253 33.77 -18.61 14.57
CA LEU A 253 34.72 -17.90 15.43
C LEU A 253 34.57 -16.38 15.31
N GLU A 254 34.50 -15.84 14.09
CA GLU A 254 34.25 -14.40 13.86
C GLU A 254 32.97 -13.93 14.55
N THR A 255 31.86 -14.66 14.40
CA THR A 255 30.58 -14.27 14.98
C THR A 255 30.60 -14.36 16.52
N MET A 256 31.30 -15.36 17.07
CA MET A 256 31.51 -15.49 18.52
C MET A 256 32.41 -14.39 19.08
N HIS A 257 33.44 -13.96 18.34
CA HIS A 257 34.28 -12.82 18.71
C HIS A 257 33.48 -11.52 18.78
N LEU A 258 32.60 -11.25 17.83
CA LEU A 258 31.71 -10.08 17.91
C LEU A 258 30.86 -10.10 19.19
N LEU A 259 30.34 -11.27 19.58
CA LEU A 259 29.58 -11.40 20.82
C LEU A 259 30.46 -11.22 22.07
N LEU A 260 31.67 -11.79 22.08
CA LEU A 260 32.63 -11.61 23.17
C LEU A 260 32.99 -10.12 23.35
N ASP A 261 33.23 -9.41 22.25
CA ASP A 261 33.50 -7.97 22.25
C ASP A 261 32.32 -7.19 22.81
N ILE A 262 31.08 -7.53 22.43
CA ILE A 262 29.85 -6.92 23.01
C ILE A 262 29.73 -7.20 24.51
N LEU A 263 30.12 -8.39 24.98
CA LEU A 263 30.04 -8.74 26.40
C LEU A 263 31.16 -8.08 27.24
N GLN A 264 32.27 -7.67 26.61
CA GLN A 264 33.41 -7.04 27.28
C GLN A 264 33.38 -5.51 27.18
N ALA A 265 33.27 -4.98 25.97
CA ALA A 265 33.31 -3.55 25.64
C ALA A 265 32.44 -3.25 24.41
N PRO A 266 31.09 -3.21 24.57
CA PRO A 266 30.20 -3.02 23.44
C PRO A 266 30.40 -1.67 22.75
N ASP A 267 30.63 -1.71 21.45
CA ASP A 267 30.65 -0.56 20.56
C ASP A 267 29.53 -0.65 19.50
N PRO A 268 29.15 0.48 18.88
CA PRO A 268 28.01 0.53 17.97
C PRO A 268 28.19 -0.34 16.72
N SER A 269 29.41 -0.41 16.17
CA SER A 269 29.69 -1.10 14.92
C SER A 269 29.70 -2.61 15.08
N THR A 270 30.25 -3.09 16.19
CA THR A 270 30.23 -4.51 16.55
C THR A 270 28.80 -4.98 16.84
N LEU A 271 28.02 -4.20 17.59
CA LEU A 271 26.62 -4.51 17.87
C LEU A 271 25.78 -4.61 16.58
N GLU A 272 25.93 -3.63 15.67
CA GLU A 272 25.24 -3.64 14.39
C GLU A 272 25.62 -4.86 13.54
N THR A 273 26.92 -5.15 13.47
CA THR A 273 27.45 -6.28 12.69
C THR A 273 26.97 -7.61 13.26
N PHE A 274 26.96 -7.76 14.59
CA PHE A 274 26.46 -8.96 15.26
C PHE A 274 24.96 -9.15 15.00
N LEU A 275 24.13 -8.15 15.32
CA LEU A 275 22.68 -8.24 15.13
C LEU A 275 22.29 -8.42 13.65
N GLY A 276 23.04 -7.84 12.72
CA GLY A 276 22.86 -8.07 11.28
C GLY A 276 23.28 -9.46 10.79
N ARG A 277 24.14 -10.17 11.56
CA ARG A 277 24.55 -11.56 11.28
C ARG A 277 23.60 -12.59 11.86
N VAL A 278 22.88 -12.28 12.95
CA VAL A 278 21.92 -13.22 13.56
C VAL A 278 20.87 -13.62 12.52
N PRO A 279 20.67 -14.92 12.25
CA PRO A 279 19.77 -15.39 11.21
C PRO A 279 18.31 -15.26 11.68
N MET A 280 17.69 -14.12 11.39
CA MET A 280 16.36 -13.76 11.88
C MET A 280 15.25 -13.77 10.86
N VAL A 281 15.57 -13.44 9.61
CA VAL A 281 14.57 -13.13 8.58
C VAL A 281 14.58 -14.25 7.54
N PHE A 282 13.54 -15.08 7.55
CA PHE A 282 13.35 -16.17 6.60
C PHE A 282 12.05 -16.02 5.81
N ASN A 283 10.98 -15.56 6.47
CA ASN A 283 9.67 -15.31 5.91
C ASN A 283 9.39 -13.81 5.88
N VAL A 284 9.29 -13.22 4.69
CA VAL A 284 9.03 -11.78 4.50
C VAL A 284 7.67 -11.59 3.84
N VAL A 285 6.88 -10.66 4.36
CA VAL A 285 5.60 -10.23 3.76
C VAL A 285 5.70 -8.75 3.39
N ILE A 286 5.33 -8.43 2.15
CA ILE A 286 5.37 -7.07 1.60
C ILE A 286 3.96 -6.69 1.17
N LEU A 287 3.39 -5.59 1.68
CA LEU A 287 2.02 -5.18 1.41
C LEU A 287 2.01 -4.08 0.35
N SER A 288 1.22 -4.28 -0.71
CA SER A 288 0.96 -3.27 -1.75
C SER A 288 -0.46 -3.46 -2.34
N PRO A 289 -1.53 -3.12 -1.60
CA PRO A 289 -2.91 -3.49 -1.96
C PRO A 289 -3.45 -2.84 -3.25
N HIS A 290 -3.28 -1.52 -3.42
CA HIS A 290 -3.81 -0.79 -4.57
C HIS A 290 -3.08 -1.08 -5.90
N GLY A 291 -3.67 -0.59 -6.99
CA GLY A 291 -3.11 -0.67 -8.35
C GLY A 291 -3.22 -2.05 -8.99
N PHE A 292 -2.75 -2.15 -10.22
CA PHE A 292 -2.62 -3.41 -10.95
C PHE A 292 -1.22 -3.98 -10.71
N PHE A 293 -1.00 -4.62 -9.56
CA PHE A 293 0.31 -5.19 -9.28
C PHE A 293 0.55 -6.43 -10.14
N GLY A 294 1.53 -6.42 -11.04
CA GLY A 294 1.87 -7.54 -11.92
C GLY A 294 3.22 -7.33 -12.61
N GLN A 295 3.70 -8.34 -13.32
CA GLN A 295 5.04 -8.31 -13.94
C GLN A 295 5.04 -7.84 -15.40
N ALA A 296 3.90 -7.92 -16.07
CA ALA A 296 3.74 -7.55 -17.48
C ALA A 296 2.36 -6.92 -17.72
N ASN A 297 2.27 -6.04 -18.73
CA ASN A 297 1.03 -5.36 -19.17
C ASN A 297 0.33 -4.50 -18.10
N VAL A 298 1.03 -4.12 -17.03
CA VAL A 298 0.44 -3.32 -15.94
C VAL A 298 1.02 -1.91 -15.81
N LEU A 299 2.27 -1.68 -16.20
CA LEU A 299 2.91 -0.36 -16.07
C LEU A 299 2.19 0.67 -16.93
N GLY A 300 1.77 1.78 -16.31
CA GLY A 300 0.99 2.83 -16.96
C GLY A 300 -0.52 2.70 -16.75
N LEU A 301 -1.02 1.58 -16.19
CA LEU A 301 -2.40 1.51 -15.71
C LEU A 301 -2.60 2.42 -14.48
N PRO A 302 -3.85 2.82 -14.18
CA PRO A 302 -4.16 3.63 -13.00
C PRO A 302 -3.54 3.06 -11.72
N ASP A 303 -2.98 3.95 -10.90
CA ASP A 303 -2.27 3.63 -9.65
C ASP A 303 -1.13 2.62 -9.78
N THR A 304 -0.59 2.42 -10.99
CA THR A 304 0.44 1.42 -11.27
C THR A 304 1.68 2.05 -11.90
N GLY A 305 2.74 2.20 -11.10
CA GLY A 305 3.95 2.89 -11.54
C GLY A 305 5.21 2.46 -10.79
N GLY A 306 6.02 3.44 -10.37
CA GLY A 306 7.33 3.22 -9.76
C GLY A 306 7.32 2.31 -8.53
N GLN A 307 6.23 2.29 -7.75
CA GLN A 307 6.09 1.39 -6.59
C GLN A 307 6.17 -0.10 -6.99
N VAL A 308 5.53 -0.50 -8.10
CA VAL A 308 5.58 -1.90 -8.57
C VAL A 308 6.99 -2.26 -9.00
N VAL A 309 7.65 -1.36 -9.74
CA VAL A 309 9.04 -1.53 -10.17
C VAL A 309 9.98 -1.65 -8.97
N TYR A 310 9.83 -0.75 -7.99
CA TYR A 310 10.60 -0.75 -6.75
C TYR A 310 10.47 -2.10 -6.04
N ILE A 311 9.26 -2.58 -5.80
CA ILE A 311 9.04 -3.82 -5.05
C ILE A 311 9.55 -5.04 -5.83
N LEU A 312 9.34 -5.10 -7.14
CA LEU A 312 9.83 -6.22 -7.96
C LEU A 312 11.35 -6.30 -7.99
N ASP A 313 12.05 -5.17 -8.06
CA ASP A 313 13.51 -5.13 -8.03
C ASP A 313 14.05 -5.37 -6.59
N GLN A 314 13.35 -4.85 -5.58
CA GLN A 314 13.63 -5.07 -4.15
C GLN A 314 13.63 -6.56 -3.80
N VAL A 315 12.58 -7.31 -4.16
CA VAL A 315 12.47 -8.72 -3.76
C VAL A 315 13.50 -9.62 -4.42
N ARG A 316 13.95 -9.31 -5.64
CA ARG A 316 15.03 -10.06 -6.30
C ARG A 316 16.33 -9.92 -5.52
N ALA A 317 16.69 -8.69 -5.14
CA ALA A 317 17.89 -8.46 -4.35
C ALA A 317 17.76 -9.02 -2.92
N LEU A 318 16.58 -8.87 -2.32
CA LEU A 318 16.30 -9.36 -0.98
C LEU A 318 16.40 -10.89 -0.91
N GLU A 319 15.82 -11.63 -1.87
CA GLU A 319 15.92 -13.09 -1.90
C GLU A 319 17.38 -13.56 -2.01
N ASN A 320 18.16 -12.95 -2.90
CA ASN A 320 19.58 -13.28 -3.07
C ASN A 320 20.38 -13.05 -1.78
N GLU A 321 20.15 -11.93 -1.11
CA GLU A 321 20.84 -11.61 0.15
C GLU A 321 20.37 -12.52 1.29
N MET A 322 19.08 -12.86 1.36
CA MET A 322 18.55 -13.82 2.33
C MET A 322 19.19 -15.20 2.15
N LEU A 323 19.21 -15.73 0.92
CA LEU A 323 19.87 -17.00 0.61
C LEU A 323 21.35 -16.99 1.00
N LEU A 324 22.05 -15.89 0.68
CA LEU A 324 23.46 -15.73 1.03
C LEU A 324 23.68 -15.73 2.55
N ARG A 325 22.87 -14.98 3.31
CA ARG A 325 22.98 -14.91 4.78
C ARG A 325 22.65 -16.24 5.43
N ILE A 326 21.57 -16.89 5.02
CA ILE A 326 21.17 -18.21 5.54
C ILE A 326 22.30 -19.21 5.33
N LYS A 327 22.85 -19.29 4.10
CA LYS A 327 23.96 -20.18 3.79
C LYS A 327 25.20 -19.87 4.64
N LYS A 328 25.61 -18.60 4.72
CA LYS A 328 26.79 -18.17 5.50
C LYS A 328 26.66 -18.44 7.00
N GLN A 329 25.45 -18.62 7.52
CA GLN A 329 25.22 -19.00 8.92
C GLN A 329 25.09 -20.50 9.15
N GLY A 330 25.41 -21.32 8.15
CA GLY A 330 25.37 -22.78 8.26
C GLY A 330 23.95 -23.34 8.32
N LEU A 331 22.98 -22.62 7.73
CA LEU A 331 21.58 -23.02 7.70
C LEU A 331 21.16 -23.43 6.29
N ASP A 332 20.21 -24.36 6.22
CA ASP A 332 19.64 -24.94 5.00
C ASP A 332 18.15 -24.57 4.82
N PHE A 333 17.68 -23.57 5.55
CA PHE A 333 16.30 -23.10 5.44
C PHE A 333 16.04 -22.41 4.11
N THR A 334 14.91 -22.76 3.49
CA THR A 334 14.43 -22.05 2.30
C THR A 334 13.69 -20.78 2.71
N PRO A 335 14.12 -19.58 2.29
CA PRO A 335 13.40 -18.35 2.56
C PRO A 335 12.08 -18.31 1.79
N ARG A 336 11.15 -17.44 2.18
CA ARG A 336 9.89 -17.21 1.46
C ARG A 336 9.55 -15.72 1.49
N ILE A 337 9.29 -15.13 0.33
CA ILE A 337 8.85 -13.74 0.23
C ILE A 337 7.47 -13.71 -0.43
N LEU A 338 6.49 -13.08 0.22
CA LEU A 338 5.14 -12.89 -0.29
C LEU A 338 4.87 -11.40 -0.52
N ILE A 339 4.69 -11.00 -1.77
CA ILE A 339 4.14 -9.69 -2.12
C ILE A 339 2.62 -9.81 -2.10
N VAL A 340 1.97 -9.26 -1.09
CA VAL A 340 0.53 -9.33 -0.92
C VAL A 340 -0.15 -8.09 -1.49
N THR A 341 -1.10 -8.32 -2.38
CA THR A 341 -1.82 -7.28 -3.12
C THR A 341 -3.26 -7.71 -3.39
N ARG A 342 -4.06 -6.85 -4.04
CA ARG A 342 -5.45 -7.14 -4.34
C ARG A 342 -5.59 -8.12 -5.50
N LEU A 343 -6.51 -9.07 -5.38
CA LEU A 343 -7.01 -9.88 -6.49
C LEU A 343 -8.11 -9.10 -7.22
N ILE A 344 -7.94 -8.89 -8.52
CA ILE A 344 -8.89 -8.17 -9.38
C ILE A 344 -9.42 -9.15 -10.43
N PRO A 345 -10.59 -9.79 -10.20
CA PRO A 345 -11.13 -10.82 -11.09
C PRO A 345 -11.35 -10.36 -12.53
N ASP A 346 -11.74 -9.09 -12.73
CA ASP A 346 -12.13 -8.58 -14.04
C ASP A 346 -10.96 -7.88 -14.79
N ALA A 347 -9.74 -7.96 -14.26
CA ALA A 347 -8.54 -7.41 -14.90
C ALA A 347 -8.11 -8.28 -16.10
N LYS A 348 -8.71 -8.02 -17.27
CA LYS A 348 -8.36 -8.71 -18.53
C LYS A 348 -7.00 -8.23 -19.05
N GLY A 349 -6.21 -9.15 -19.61
CA GLY A 349 -4.90 -8.86 -20.22
C GLY A 349 -3.73 -8.78 -19.23
N THR A 350 -3.99 -8.94 -17.93
CA THR A 350 -2.98 -8.99 -16.87
C THR A 350 -3.12 -10.29 -16.06
N THR A 351 -2.18 -10.53 -15.14
CA THR A 351 -2.22 -11.66 -14.19
C THR A 351 -2.86 -11.28 -12.85
N CYS A 352 -3.50 -10.11 -12.74
CA CYS A 352 -4.05 -9.61 -11.48
C CYS A 352 -5.26 -10.42 -10.96
N ASN A 353 -5.80 -11.33 -11.77
CA ASN A 353 -6.85 -12.28 -11.40
C ASN A 353 -6.30 -13.63 -10.89
N GLN A 354 -4.98 -13.85 -10.90
CA GLN A 354 -4.34 -15.07 -10.44
C GLN A 354 -3.96 -14.95 -8.97
N ARG A 355 -4.44 -15.86 -8.10
CA ARG A 355 -4.17 -15.82 -6.66
C ARG A 355 -2.68 -15.84 -6.34
N LEU A 356 -1.89 -16.67 -7.02
CA LEU A 356 -0.47 -16.83 -6.74
C LEU A 356 0.33 -16.77 -8.05
N GLU A 357 1.35 -15.93 -8.08
CA GLU A 357 2.23 -15.73 -9.25
C GLU A 357 3.68 -15.69 -8.80
N ARG A 358 4.56 -16.53 -9.36
CA ARG A 358 6.00 -16.49 -9.03
C ARG A 358 6.65 -15.27 -9.68
N VAL A 359 7.50 -14.56 -8.93
CA VAL A 359 8.27 -13.45 -9.49
C VAL A 359 9.38 -13.97 -10.41
N SER A 360 9.62 -13.28 -11.52
CA SER A 360 10.64 -13.64 -12.51
C SER A 360 12.01 -13.25 -11.99
N GLY A 361 12.98 -14.14 -12.16
CA GLY A 361 14.34 -13.97 -11.63
C GLY A 361 14.48 -14.37 -10.16
N THR A 362 13.48 -15.07 -9.59
CA THR A 362 13.49 -15.56 -8.21
C THR A 362 13.00 -17.02 -8.14
N GLU A 363 13.37 -17.71 -7.06
CA GLU A 363 12.96 -19.10 -6.79
C GLU A 363 11.86 -19.19 -5.72
N HIS A 364 11.89 -18.31 -4.72
CA HIS A 364 11.08 -18.41 -3.51
C HIS A 364 10.19 -17.19 -3.25
N THR A 365 10.11 -16.27 -4.20
CA THR A 365 9.30 -15.05 -4.11
C THR A 365 8.03 -15.16 -4.94
N HIS A 366 6.89 -14.91 -4.32
CA HIS A 366 5.57 -14.99 -4.96
C HIS A 366 4.73 -13.74 -4.69
N ILE A 367 3.93 -13.36 -5.67
CA ILE A 367 2.85 -12.40 -5.52
C ILE A 367 1.60 -13.17 -5.08
N LEU A 368 1.06 -12.82 -3.92
CA LEU A 368 -0.17 -13.39 -3.34
C LEU A 368 -1.29 -12.35 -3.46
N ARG A 369 -2.37 -12.70 -4.14
CA ARG A 369 -3.51 -11.82 -4.39
C ARG A 369 -4.71 -12.25 -3.57
N VAL A 370 -5.20 -11.33 -2.74
CA VAL A 370 -6.37 -11.55 -1.88
C VAL A 370 -7.49 -10.61 -2.35
N PRO A 371 -8.74 -11.08 -2.52
CA PRO A 371 -9.82 -10.23 -3.01
C PRO A 371 -10.24 -9.21 -1.95
N PHE A 372 -10.74 -8.06 -2.39
CA PHE A 372 -11.56 -7.20 -1.53
C PHE A 372 -12.96 -7.77 -1.42
N ARG A 373 -13.54 -7.70 -0.22
CA ARG A 373 -14.88 -8.21 0.08
C ARG A 373 -15.68 -7.20 0.88
N SER A 374 -16.99 -7.25 0.70
CA SER A 374 -17.99 -6.60 1.55
C SER A 374 -19.10 -7.60 1.87
N GLU A 375 -20.15 -7.16 2.57
CA GLU A 375 -21.35 -7.96 2.81
C GLU A 375 -22.01 -8.46 1.51
N SER A 376 -21.82 -7.77 0.38
CA SER A 376 -22.35 -8.17 -0.94
C SER A 376 -21.46 -9.18 -1.68
N GLY A 377 -20.35 -9.61 -1.09
CA GLY A 377 -19.42 -10.57 -1.67
C GLY A 377 -18.10 -9.95 -2.16
N THR A 378 -17.43 -10.66 -3.06
CA THR A 378 -16.11 -10.24 -3.60
C THR A 378 -16.27 -9.12 -4.63
N LEU A 379 -15.56 -8.00 -4.41
CA LEU A 379 -15.52 -6.87 -5.33
C LEU A 379 -14.65 -7.18 -6.54
N ARG A 380 -15.24 -7.16 -7.74
CA ARG A 380 -14.60 -7.66 -8.95
C ARG A 380 -13.82 -6.61 -9.74
N LYS A 381 -14.34 -5.38 -9.80
CA LYS A 381 -13.72 -4.28 -10.55
C LYS A 381 -12.55 -3.63 -9.83
N TRP A 382 -11.65 -3.00 -10.58
CA TRP A 382 -10.62 -2.12 -10.02
C TRP A 382 -11.26 -0.92 -9.30
N ILE A 383 -10.58 -0.41 -8.26
CA ILE A 383 -10.93 0.84 -7.58
C ILE A 383 -9.67 1.67 -7.39
N SER A 384 -9.84 2.99 -7.37
CA SER A 384 -8.78 3.95 -7.09
C SER A 384 -8.18 3.72 -5.70
N ARG A 385 -6.89 3.99 -5.55
CA ARG A 385 -6.17 4.01 -4.26
C ARG A 385 -6.81 4.97 -3.24
N PHE A 386 -7.55 5.97 -3.70
CA PHE A 386 -8.29 6.89 -2.83
C PHE A 386 -9.59 6.28 -2.27
N ASP A 387 -10.08 5.18 -2.84
CA ASP A 387 -11.39 4.60 -2.50
C ASP A 387 -11.27 3.24 -1.77
N VAL A 388 -10.05 2.80 -1.45
CA VAL A 388 -9.79 1.46 -0.87
C VAL A 388 -10.15 1.34 0.61
N TRP A 389 -10.27 2.46 1.32
CA TRP A 389 -10.33 2.52 2.78
C TRP A 389 -11.39 1.61 3.45
N PRO A 390 -12.63 1.50 2.95
CA PRO A 390 -13.66 0.63 3.55
C PRO A 390 -13.28 -0.85 3.57
N TYR A 391 -12.39 -1.27 2.68
CA TYR A 391 -12.08 -2.68 2.44
C TYR A 391 -10.87 -3.17 3.24
N LEU A 392 -10.02 -2.27 3.72
CA LEU A 392 -8.69 -2.61 4.25
C LEU A 392 -8.73 -3.43 5.54
N GLU A 393 -9.75 -3.25 6.39
CA GLU A 393 -9.88 -4.01 7.63
C GLU A 393 -10.21 -5.49 7.33
N THR A 394 -11.26 -5.75 6.57
CA THR A 394 -11.61 -7.11 6.13
C THR A 394 -10.49 -7.74 5.31
N TYR A 395 -9.86 -6.96 4.43
CA TYR A 395 -8.71 -7.41 3.67
C TYR A 395 -7.55 -7.84 4.57
N SER A 396 -7.26 -7.12 5.66
CA SER A 396 -6.20 -7.50 6.61
C SER A 396 -6.49 -8.83 7.30
N GLU A 397 -7.76 -9.11 7.62
CA GLU A 397 -8.20 -10.37 8.21
C GLU A 397 -8.05 -11.55 7.23
N ASP A 398 -8.49 -11.36 5.98
CA ASP A 398 -8.35 -12.37 4.92
C ASP A 398 -6.87 -12.63 4.61
N VAL A 399 -6.07 -11.56 4.47
CA VAL A 399 -4.63 -11.64 4.24
C VAL A 399 -3.91 -12.38 5.36
N ALA A 400 -4.28 -12.16 6.63
CA ALA A 400 -3.67 -12.86 7.75
C ALA A 400 -3.83 -14.40 7.62
N SER A 401 -5.01 -14.84 7.17
CA SER A 401 -5.32 -16.26 6.97
C SER A 401 -4.54 -16.84 5.79
N GLU A 402 -4.49 -16.12 4.67
CA GLU A 402 -3.79 -16.52 3.45
C GLU A 402 -2.27 -16.58 3.64
N ILE A 403 -1.68 -15.61 4.35
CA ILE A 403 -0.25 -15.62 4.72
C ILE A 403 0.07 -16.84 5.59
N ALA A 404 -0.74 -17.09 6.62
CA ALA A 404 -0.50 -18.22 7.53
C ALA A 404 -0.56 -19.56 6.78
N ALA A 405 -1.45 -19.70 5.80
CA ALA A 405 -1.55 -20.87 4.94
C ALA A 405 -0.32 -21.03 4.03
N GLU A 406 0.13 -19.96 3.37
CA GLU A 406 1.26 -20.00 2.43
C GLU A 406 2.63 -20.14 3.12
N LEU A 407 2.82 -19.53 4.29
CA LEU A 407 4.08 -19.59 5.04
C LEU A 407 4.18 -20.81 5.96
N GLN A 408 3.06 -21.47 6.26
CA GLN A 408 2.94 -22.49 7.30
C GLN A 408 3.46 -21.98 8.66
N GLY A 409 3.20 -20.71 8.95
CA GLY A 409 3.73 -19.99 10.11
C GLY A 409 3.49 -18.49 10.00
N TYR A 410 4.07 -17.73 10.92
CA TYR A 410 4.05 -16.27 10.85
C TYR A 410 5.25 -15.74 10.05
N PRO A 411 5.13 -14.53 9.49
CA PRO A 411 6.28 -13.84 8.92
C PRO A 411 7.25 -13.42 10.01
N ASP A 412 8.54 -13.36 9.67
CA ASP A 412 9.57 -12.79 10.55
C ASP A 412 9.65 -11.28 10.40
N PHE A 413 9.22 -10.77 9.23
CA PHE A 413 9.32 -9.36 8.88
C PHE A 413 8.18 -8.92 7.93
N ILE A 414 7.58 -7.76 8.22
CA ILE A 414 6.49 -7.17 7.42
C ILE A 414 6.92 -5.79 6.91
N ILE A 415 6.73 -5.55 5.60
CA ILE A 415 7.01 -4.26 4.95
C ILE A 415 5.71 -3.69 4.38
N GLY A 416 5.25 -2.56 4.91
CA GLY A 416 4.17 -1.77 4.31
C GLY A 416 4.70 -0.87 3.19
N ASN A 417 3.90 -0.70 2.13
CA ASN A 417 4.19 0.24 1.05
C ASN A 417 2.98 1.15 0.80
N TYR A 418 3.22 2.46 0.75
CA TYR A 418 2.19 3.50 0.61
C TYR A 418 1.14 3.46 1.74
N SER A 419 0.21 4.41 1.75
CA SER A 419 -0.74 4.60 2.86
C SER A 419 -1.58 3.35 3.19
N ASP A 420 -2.16 2.69 2.17
CA ASP A 420 -3.00 1.50 2.33
C ASP A 420 -2.18 0.27 2.77
N GLY A 421 -1.05 0.02 2.12
CA GLY A 421 -0.15 -1.08 2.50
C GLY A 421 0.48 -0.87 3.88
N ASN A 422 0.81 0.36 4.24
CA ASN A 422 1.32 0.72 5.57
C ASN A 422 0.26 0.51 6.67
N LEU A 423 -1.00 0.84 6.40
CA LEU A 423 -2.09 0.56 7.33
C LEU A 423 -2.31 -0.94 7.52
N VAL A 424 -2.42 -1.70 6.43
CA VAL A 424 -2.58 -3.17 6.48
C VAL A 424 -1.38 -3.82 7.19
N ALA A 425 -0.16 -3.38 6.90
CA ALA A 425 1.05 -3.83 7.58
C ALA A 425 0.98 -3.56 9.09
N SER A 426 0.44 -2.41 9.51
CA SER A 426 0.29 -2.05 10.92
C SER A 426 -0.68 -2.99 11.65
N LEU A 427 -1.81 -3.31 11.02
CA LEU A 427 -2.80 -4.24 11.57
C LEU A 427 -2.26 -5.67 11.66
N LEU A 428 -1.54 -6.13 10.63
CA LEU A 428 -0.93 -7.47 10.61
C LEU A 428 0.21 -7.59 11.61
N ALA A 429 1.13 -6.62 11.66
CA ALA A 429 2.24 -6.62 12.61
C ALA A 429 1.75 -6.60 14.06
N TYR A 430 0.66 -5.87 14.32
CA TYR A 430 -0.03 -5.88 15.61
C TYR A 430 -0.56 -7.27 15.97
N LYS A 431 -1.30 -7.89 15.03
CA LYS A 431 -1.99 -9.18 15.22
C LYS A 431 -1.01 -10.33 15.38
N MET A 432 0.08 -10.33 14.61
CA MET A 432 1.06 -11.41 14.54
C MET A 432 2.27 -11.19 15.45
N GLY A 433 2.47 -9.97 15.98
CA GLY A 433 3.61 -9.65 16.85
C GLY A 433 4.95 -9.54 16.11
N VAL A 434 4.92 -9.14 14.84
CA VAL A 434 6.07 -9.19 13.90
C VAL A 434 6.70 -7.81 13.72
N THR A 435 8.01 -7.75 13.46
CA THR A 435 8.72 -6.48 13.18
C THR A 435 8.19 -5.82 11.91
N GLN A 436 7.89 -4.52 11.98
CA GLN A 436 7.29 -3.75 10.90
C GLN A 436 8.24 -2.68 10.36
N CYS A 437 8.40 -2.66 9.05
CA CYS A 437 8.93 -1.54 8.29
C CYS A 437 7.81 -0.87 7.49
N THR A 438 7.88 0.45 7.31
CA THR A 438 7.02 1.17 6.35
C THR A 438 7.88 1.93 5.34
N ILE A 439 7.38 2.00 4.11
CA ILE A 439 7.93 2.79 3.01
C ILE A 439 6.79 3.62 2.44
N ALA A 440 6.85 4.95 2.56
CA ALA A 440 5.76 5.79 2.08
C ALA A 440 5.64 5.80 0.55
N HIS A 441 6.77 5.81 -0.16
CA HIS A 441 6.88 6.12 -1.61
C HIS A 441 6.46 7.55 -1.97
N ALA A 442 5.34 8.03 -1.43
CA ALA A 442 4.89 9.41 -1.50
C ALA A 442 3.93 9.70 -0.34
N LEU A 443 3.90 10.95 0.13
CA LEU A 443 2.90 11.44 1.08
C LEU A 443 2.03 12.51 0.41
N GLU A 444 0.75 12.19 0.17
CA GLU A 444 -0.14 12.99 -0.67
C GLU A 444 -0.38 14.39 -0.11
N LYS A 445 -0.26 14.59 1.21
CA LYS A 445 -0.38 15.92 1.85
C LYS A 445 0.57 16.97 1.25
N THR A 446 1.75 16.54 0.80
CA THR A 446 2.72 17.44 0.15
C THR A 446 2.51 17.61 -1.35
N LYS A 447 1.86 16.64 -1.99
CA LYS A 447 1.56 16.67 -3.43
C LYS A 447 0.32 17.50 -3.75
N TYR A 448 -0.59 17.62 -2.79
CA TYR A 448 -1.76 18.48 -2.86
C TYR A 448 -1.61 19.60 -1.82
N PRO A 449 -1.03 20.75 -2.19
CA PRO A 449 -0.84 21.87 -1.26
C PRO A 449 -2.15 22.26 -0.58
N ASP A 450 -2.06 22.60 0.70
CA ASP A 450 -3.20 23.00 1.54
C ASP A 450 -4.35 21.96 1.61
N SER A 451 -4.09 20.71 1.22
CA SER A 451 -5.08 19.63 1.28
C SER A 451 -5.46 19.23 2.70
N ASP A 452 -4.65 19.58 3.70
CA ASP A 452 -5.00 19.43 5.11
C ASP A 452 -5.99 20.52 5.55
N ILE A 453 -5.64 21.79 5.42
CA ILE A 453 -6.50 22.89 5.86
C ILE A 453 -7.81 22.97 5.04
N TYR A 454 -7.78 22.61 3.75
CA TYR A 454 -8.95 22.58 2.88
C TYR A 454 -9.50 21.17 2.61
N TRP A 455 -9.18 20.18 3.46
CA TRP A 455 -9.51 18.77 3.25
C TRP A 455 -10.97 18.52 2.87
N LYS A 456 -11.94 19.25 3.47
CA LYS A 456 -13.38 19.12 3.19
C LYS A 456 -13.70 19.27 1.69
N LYS A 457 -12.95 20.09 0.95
CA LYS A 457 -13.14 20.28 -0.51
C LYS A 457 -12.58 19.12 -1.33
N PHE A 458 -11.60 18.41 -0.80
CA PHE A 458 -10.93 17.29 -1.44
C PHE A 458 -11.56 15.95 -1.07
N ASP A 459 -12.27 15.87 0.07
CA ASP A 459 -12.66 14.61 0.68
C ASP A 459 -13.64 13.80 -0.15
N ASP A 460 -14.57 14.44 -0.87
CA ASP A 460 -15.52 13.74 -1.77
C ASP A 460 -14.82 12.98 -2.92
N LYS A 461 -13.60 13.38 -3.29
CA LYS A 461 -12.86 12.82 -4.44
C LYS A 461 -11.64 12.00 -4.02
N TYR A 462 -10.92 12.43 -3.00
CA TYR A 462 -9.62 11.87 -2.63
C TYR A 462 -9.62 11.21 -1.25
N HIS A 463 -10.67 11.44 -0.45
CA HIS A 463 -10.81 10.87 0.90
C HIS A 463 -9.55 11.08 1.77
N PHE A 464 -8.97 12.29 1.72
CA PHE A 464 -7.75 12.64 2.46
C PHE A 464 -7.92 12.55 3.98
N SER A 465 -9.14 12.68 4.50
CA SER A 465 -9.41 12.41 5.91
C SER A 465 -8.99 10.98 6.30
N CYS A 466 -9.36 9.97 5.50
CA CYS A 466 -8.95 8.59 5.70
C CYS A 466 -7.44 8.42 5.50
N GLN A 467 -6.89 8.99 4.43
CA GLN A 467 -5.49 8.80 4.06
C GLN A 467 -4.55 9.39 5.12
N PHE A 468 -4.75 10.64 5.53
CA PHE A 468 -3.86 11.27 6.52
C PHE A 468 -3.98 10.63 7.91
N THR A 469 -5.17 10.13 8.26
CA THR A 469 -5.33 9.30 9.47
C THR A 469 -4.56 7.99 9.36
N ALA A 470 -4.64 7.29 8.22
CA ALA A 470 -3.91 6.05 7.98
C ALA A 470 -2.39 6.26 8.02
N ASP A 471 -1.91 7.35 7.41
CA ASP A 471 -0.51 7.75 7.40
C ASP A 471 -0.01 7.99 8.84
N LEU A 472 -0.71 8.81 9.63
CA LEU A 472 -0.35 9.05 11.04
C LEU A 472 -0.29 7.77 11.87
N ILE A 473 -1.27 6.87 11.68
CA ILE A 473 -1.30 5.57 12.38
C ILE A 473 -0.06 4.77 12.02
N ALA A 474 0.22 4.60 10.74
CA ALA A 474 1.30 3.72 10.30
C ALA A 474 2.69 4.29 10.57
N MET A 475 2.89 5.60 10.45
CA MET A 475 4.15 6.28 10.80
C MET A 475 4.53 6.05 12.27
N ASN A 476 3.55 6.12 13.16
CA ASN A 476 3.78 5.95 14.59
C ASN A 476 3.82 4.48 15.02
N ASN A 477 3.12 3.58 14.31
CA ASN A 477 3.13 2.14 14.60
C ASN A 477 4.40 1.43 14.12
N ALA A 478 5.05 1.94 13.06
CA ALA A 478 6.23 1.31 12.47
C ALA A 478 7.37 1.13 13.48
N ASP A 479 8.05 -0.03 13.43
CA ASP A 479 9.26 -0.24 14.22
C ASP A 479 10.42 0.59 13.65
N PHE A 480 10.49 0.69 12.31
CA PHE A 480 11.34 1.62 11.57
C PHE A 480 10.72 2.03 10.22
N ILE A 481 11.20 3.14 9.68
CA ILE A 481 10.74 3.74 8.43
C ILE A 481 11.93 3.81 7.48
N ILE A 482 11.74 3.33 6.25
CA ILE A 482 12.70 3.53 5.15
C ILE A 482 12.23 4.66 4.26
N THR A 483 13.17 5.54 3.94
CA THR A 483 13.02 6.61 2.95
C THR A 483 14.11 6.47 1.90
N SER A 484 13.86 7.00 0.70
CA SER A 484 14.84 6.95 -0.39
C SER A 484 15.86 8.07 -0.29
N THR A 485 15.51 9.18 0.37
CA THR A 485 16.30 10.42 0.46
C THR A 485 16.14 11.11 1.81
N TYR A 486 17.09 11.97 2.17
CA TYR A 486 16.97 12.87 3.31
C TYR A 486 15.83 13.88 3.13
N GLN A 487 15.67 14.39 1.91
CA GLN A 487 14.59 15.29 1.48
C GLN A 487 13.20 14.76 1.84
N GLU A 488 12.98 13.45 1.65
CA GLU A 488 11.71 12.80 1.99
C GLU A 488 11.39 12.98 3.49
N ILE A 489 12.40 12.93 4.36
CA ILE A 489 12.21 13.12 5.81
C ILE A 489 12.11 14.61 6.15
N ALA A 490 13.18 15.37 5.90
CA ALA A 490 13.40 16.70 6.45
C ALA A 490 13.75 17.74 5.39
N GLY A 491 13.46 17.47 4.12
CA GLY A 491 13.55 18.47 3.06
C GLY A 491 14.96 19.02 2.87
N THR A 492 15.03 20.26 2.40
CA THR A 492 16.29 20.99 2.26
C THR A 492 16.44 21.96 3.45
N LYS A 493 17.49 22.80 3.40
CA LYS A 493 17.59 23.95 4.30
C LYS A 493 16.37 24.87 4.19
N ASN A 494 15.83 25.06 2.98
CA ASN A 494 14.82 26.09 2.70
C ASN A 494 13.41 25.53 2.52
N THR A 495 13.27 24.25 2.26
CA THR A 495 11.98 23.59 2.00
C THR A 495 11.72 22.50 3.02
N VAL A 496 10.50 22.43 3.55
CA VAL A 496 10.03 21.36 4.43
C VAL A 496 10.08 19.97 3.77
N GLY A 497 10.40 18.94 4.54
CA GLY A 497 10.35 17.54 4.09
C GLY A 497 8.95 16.95 4.03
N GLN A 498 8.78 15.79 3.39
CA GLN A 498 7.47 15.14 3.30
C GLN A 498 6.97 14.69 4.67
N TYR A 499 7.78 13.93 5.42
CA TYR A 499 7.44 13.54 6.78
C TYR A 499 7.40 14.74 7.73
N GLU A 500 8.34 15.67 7.62
CA GLU A 500 8.35 16.89 8.45
C GLU A 500 7.06 17.71 8.33
N SER A 501 6.43 17.74 7.15
CA SER A 501 5.14 18.41 6.98
C SER A 501 4.01 17.79 7.81
N HIS A 502 4.19 16.58 8.34
CA HIS A 502 3.26 15.88 9.22
C HIS A 502 3.59 16.08 10.71
N THR A 503 4.63 16.85 11.05
CA THR A 503 4.95 17.18 12.46
C THR A 503 3.83 17.99 13.10
N GLY A 504 3.36 19.06 12.45
CA GLY A 504 2.25 19.88 12.95
C GLY A 504 1.34 20.33 11.83
N PHE A 505 0.07 19.91 11.85
CA PHE A 505 -0.94 20.30 10.86
C PHE A 505 -2.36 20.14 11.42
N THR A 506 -3.37 20.61 10.69
CA THR A 506 -4.76 20.54 11.14
C THR A 506 -5.72 20.20 10.01
N LEU A 507 -6.77 19.45 10.34
CA LEU A 507 -7.92 19.18 9.49
C LEU A 507 -9.12 19.90 10.14
N PRO A 508 -9.40 21.18 9.79
CA PRO A 508 -10.41 21.98 10.47
C PRO A 508 -11.75 21.25 10.55
N GLY A 509 -12.33 21.18 11.75
CA GLY A 509 -13.58 20.46 12.02
C GLY A 509 -13.47 18.94 12.19
N LEU A 510 -12.25 18.34 12.15
CA LEU A 510 -12.05 16.90 12.36
C LEU A 510 -11.10 16.58 13.53
N TYR A 511 -9.84 17.01 13.46
CA TYR A 511 -8.85 16.94 14.53
C TYR A 511 -7.64 17.83 14.20
N ARG A 512 -6.85 18.16 15.21
CA ARG A 512 -5.59 18.90 15.11
C ARG A 512 -4.42 17.99 15.45
N VAL A 513 -3.31 18.11 14.74
CA VAL A 513 -2.08 17.34 14.98
C VAL A 513 -1.03 18.30 15.49
N VAL A 514 -0.80 18.28 16.81
CA VAL A 514 0.17 19.16 17.48
C VAL A 514 1.58 18.60 17.34
N HIS A 515 1.72 17.28 17.43
CA HIS A 515 2.98 16.60 17.18
C HIS A 515 2.72 15.21 16.58
N GLY A 516 2.68 15.12 15.25
CA GLY A 516 2.34 13.91 14.50
C GLY A 516 3.51 12.97 14.26
N ILE A 517 4.70 13.51 14.00
CA ILE A 517 5.95 12.76 13.78
C ILE A 517 7.15 13.67 14.07
N ASP A 518 8.23 13.09 14.60
CA ASP A 518 9.50 13.77 14.84
C ASP A 518 10.52 13.33 13.79
N VAL A 519 11.05 14.27 12.99
CA VAL A 519 12.08 13.94 11.98
C VAL A 519 13.38 13.45 12.60
N PHE A 520 13.61 13.69 13.89
CA PHE A 520 14.74 13.17 14.63
C PHE A 520 14.50 11.76 15.16
N ASP A 521 13.32 11.17 15.00
CA ASP A 521 13.03 9.85 15.53
C ASP A 521 14.05 8.81 15.00
N PRO A 522 14.73 8.04 15.89
CA PRO A 522 15.67 7.02 15.49
C PRO A 522 15.07 5.90 14.63
N LYS A 523 13.76 5.88 14.39
CA LYS A 523 13.11 4.92 13.48
C LYS A 523 13.37 5.26 12.00
N PHE A 524 13.73 6.51 11.67
CA PHE A 524 14.00 6.90 10.28
C PHE A 524 15.37 6.42 9.79
N ASN A 525 15.37 5.72 8.66
CA ASN A 525 16.57 5.27 7.97
C ASN A 525 16.48 5.58 6.46
N ILE A 526 17.51 6.22 5.92
CA ILE A 526 17.63 6.43 4.48
C ILE A 526 18.27 5.17 3.89
N VAL A 527 17.54 4.45 3.05
CA VAL A 527 18.04 3.30 2.30
C VAL A 527 17.63 3.50 0.84
N SER A 528 18.52 4.13 0.08
CA SER A 528 18.24 4.50 -1.29
C SER A 528 18.15 3.28 -2.21
N PRO A 529 17.15 3.20 -3.10
CA PRO A 529 17.04 2.12 -4.07
C PRO A 529 18.10 2.25 -5.18
N GLY A 530 18.19 1.22 -6.02
CA GLY A 530 19.06 1.22 -7.20
C GLY A 530 18.31 0.97 -8.51
N ALA A 531 19.08 0.73 -9.56
CA ALA A 531 18.58 0.20 -10.83
C ALA A 531 18.89 -1.31 -10.93
N ASP A 532 18.04 -2.05 -11.64
CA ASP A 532 18.31 -3.47 -11.94
C ASP A 532 19.53 -3.57 -12.88
N MET A 533 20.65 -4.05 -12.33
CA MET A 533 21.93 -4.13 -13.03
C MET A 533 21.93 -5.13 -14.20
N SER A 534 20.92 -6.00 -14.31
CA SER A 534 20.74 -6.86 -15.49
C SER A 534 20.12 -6.12 -16.68
N ILE A 535 19.42 -5.00 -16.41
CA ILE A 535 18.74 -4.17 -17.41
C ILE A 535 19.60 -2.94 -17.72
N TYR A 536 20.07 -2.26 -16.68
CA TYR A 536 20.85 -1.03 -16.75
C TYR A 536 22.28 -1.34 -16.31
N PHE A 537 23.23 -1.20 -17.22
CA PHE A 537 24.64 -1.48 -17.00
C PHE A 537 25.47 -0.57 -17.92
N PRO A 538 26.76 -0.37 -17.65
CA PRO A 538 27.60 0.58 -18.37
C PRO A 538 27.61 0.33 -19.88
N TYR A 539 27.47 1.40 -20.68
CA TYR A 539 27.53 1.34 -22.16
C TYR A 539 28.85 0.75 -22.72
N SER A 540 29.90 0.76 -21.88
CA SER A 540 31.25 0.26 -22.17
C SER A 540 31.35 -1.27 -22.14
N GLU A 541 30.40 -1.98 -21.52
CA GLU A 541 30.35 -3.45 -21.49
C GLU A 541 29.82 -4.02 -22.80
N LYS A 542 30.63 -3.95 -23.87
CA LYS A 542 30.22 -4.31 -25.23
C LYS A 542 29.70 -5.73 -25.39
N GLN A 543 30.18 -6.68 -24.57
CA GLN A 543 29.74 -8.07 -24.56
C GLN A 543 28.30 -8.28 -24.07
N ASN A 544 27.80 -7.36 -23.24
CA ASN A 544 26.46 -7.45 -22.64
C ASN A 544 25.40 -6.69 -23.47
N ARG A 545 25.82 -5.95 -24.51
CA ARG A 545 24.94 -5.09 -25.32
C ARG A 545 23.89 -5.89 -26.09
N LEU A 546 22.66 -5.39 -26.08
CA LEU A 546 21.52 -6.02 -26.78
C LEU A 546 21.45 -5.54 -28.24
N THR A 547 22.48 -5.86 -29.02
CA THR A 547 22.66 -5.36 -30.40
C THR A 547 21.53 -5.76 -31.36
N SER A 548 20.82 -6.86 -31.08
CA SER A 548 19.62 -7.26 -31.84
C SER A 548 18.48 -6.23 -31.78
N LEU A 549 18.46 -5.35 -30.76
CA LEU A 549 17.47 -4.28 -30.62
C LEU A 549 17.85 -3.00 -31.38
N HIS A 550 19.09 -2.87 -31.87
CA HIS A 550 19.59 -1.63 -32.48
C HIS A 550 18.76 -1.20 -33.69
N GLY A 551 18.34 -2.13 -34.55
CA GLY A 551 17.47 -1.78 -35.68
C GLY A 551 16.13 -1.15 -35.24
N SER A 552 15.53 -1.65 -34.16
CA SER A 552 14.30 -1.08 -33.61
C SER A 552 14.51 0.29 -32.94
N ILE A 553 15.67 0.48 -32.31
CA ILE A 553 16.06 1.75 -31.67
C ILE A 553 16.35 2.80 -32.74
N GLU A 554 17.08 2.43 -33.80
CA GLU A 554 17.38 3.31 -34.93
C GLU A 554 16.11 3.73 -35.68
N GLN A 555 15.14 2.82 -35.83
CA GLN A 555 13.82 3.18 -36.34
C GLN A 555 13.14 4.20 -35.42
N LEU A 556 13.12 3.93 -34.11
CA LEU A 556 12.50 4.80 -33.12
C LEU A 556 13.11 6.23 -33.15
N LEU A 557 14.42 6.34 -33.26
CA LEU A 557 15.16 7.60 -33.24
C LEU A 557 15.17 8.33 -34.59
N TYR A 558 15.33 7.61 -35.70
CA TYR A 558 15.74 8.19 -36.98
C TYR A 558 14.80 7.92 -38.16
N ASP A 559 13.72 7.16 -37.98
CA ASP A 559 12.73 6.95 -39.04
C ASP A 559 12.04 8.29 -39.38
N PRO A 560 12.08 8.78 -40.63
CA PRO A 560 11.49 10.06 -40.99
C PRO A 560 9.95 10.07 -40.95
N THR A 561 9.32 8.89 -40.89
CA THR A 561 7.86 8.79 -40.82
C THR A 561 7.31 9.35 -39.51
N GLN A 562 6.10 9.89 -39.59
CA GLN A 562 5.36 10.41 -38.45
C GLN A 562 4.28 9.37 -38.10
N THR A 563 4.27 8.91 -36.86
CA THR A 563 3.37 7.85 -36.38
C THR A 563 2.78 8.24 -35.03
N ASP A 564 1.88 7.41 -34.52
CA ASP A 564 1.37 7.55 -33.16
C ASP A 564 2.42 7.25 -32.07
N ASP A 565 3.53 6.59 -32.44
CA ASP A 565 4.59 6.20 -31.52
C ASP A 565 5.76 7.20 -31.50
N TYR A 566 5.91 8.01 -32.56
CA TYR A 566 6.95 9.04 -32.64
C TYR A 566 6.65 10.11 -33.71
N ILE A 567 7.01 11.35 -33.41
CA ILE A 567 6.97 12.50 -34.33
C ILE A 567 8.25 13.34 -34.26
N GLY A 568 8.43 14.25 -35.21
CA GLY A 568 9.68 14.99 -35.42
C GLY A 568 10.69 14.16 -36.22
N THR A 569 11.83 14.74 -36.55
CA THR A 569 12.91 14.07 -37.29
C THR A 569 14.27 14.58 -36.83
N LEU A 570 15.28 13.72 -36.90
CA LEU A 570 16.68 14.09 -36.65
C LEU A 570 17.46 14.07 -37.97
N LYS A 571 17.80 15.25 -38.48
CA LYS A 571 18.45 15.45 -39.79
C LYS A 571 19.92 15.03 -39.75
N ASP A 572 20.63 15.42 -38.69
CA ASP A 572 22.04 15.08 -38.49
C ASP A 572 22.16 13.99 -37.43
N LYS A 573 22.38 12.75 -37.88
CA LYS A 573 22.52 11.59 -36.99
C LYS A 573 23.86 11.55 -36.25
N SER A 574 24.83 12.38 -36.64
CA SER A 574 26.16 12.41 -36.02
C SER A 574 26.24 13.26 -34.76
N LYS A 575 25.25 14.14 -34.54
CA LYS A 575 25.17 14.97 -33.33
C LYS A 575 24.90 14.10 -32.10
N PRO A 576 25.51 14.44 -30.94
CA PRO A 576 25.10 13.89 -29.66
C PRO A 576 23.62 14.13 -29.38
N ILE A 577 23.02 13.27 -28.56
CA ILE A 577 21.60 13.37 -28.19
C ILE A 577 21.46 13.81 -26.73
N ILE A 578 20.73 14.91 -26.50
CA ILE A 578 20.07 15.14 -25.21
C ILE A 578 18.85 14.22 -25.15
N PHE A 579 18.82 13.35 -24.15
CA PHE A 579 17.76 12.39 -23.93
C PHE A 579 17.00 12.70 -22.64
N SER A 580 15.68 12.62 -22.69
CA SER A 580 14.84 12.68 -21.48
C SER A 580 13.69 11.69 -21.60
N MET A 581 13.39 10.99 -20.50
CA MET A 581 12.32 10.02 -20.43
C MET A 581 11.56 10.17 -19.11
N ALA A 582 10.26 10.47 -19.20
CA ALA A 582 9.38 10.61 -18.05
C ALA A 582 7.91 10.46 -18.46
N ARG A 583 7.00 10.46 -17.48
CA ARG A 583 5.58 10.72 -17.78
C ARG A 583 5.40 12.16 -18.25
N LEU A 584 4.36 12.41 -19.04
CA LEU A 584 4.03 13.76 -19.49
C LEU A 584 3.01 14.37 -18.54
N ASP A 585 3.52 15.06 -17.52
CA ASP A 585 2.72 15.83 -16.55
C ASP A 585 3.40 17.17 -16.27
N ARG A 586 2.66 18.12 -15.68
CA ARG A 586 3.15 19.49 -15.45
C ARG A 586 4.38 19.52 -14.55
N VAL A 587 4.45 18.63 -13.56
CA VAL A 587 5.55 18.59 -12.59
C VAL A 587 6.83 18.10 -13.26
N LYS A 588 6.74 17.10 -14.15
CA LYS A 588 7.89 16.58 -14.91
C LYS A 588 8.48 17.60 -15.88
N ASN A 589 7.70 18.61 -16.31
CA ASN A 589 8.17 19.77 -17.06
C ASN A 589 8.95 19.42 -18.35
N MET A 590 8.50 18.38 -19.05
CA MET A 590 9.11 17.95 -20.31
C MET A 590 8.97 19.05 -21.39
N THR A 591 7.84 19.77 -21.38
CA THR A 591 7.63 20.92 -22.26
C THR A 591 8.60 22.07 -21.99
N GLY A 592 8.99 22.30 -20.73
CA GLY A 592 10.00 23.30 -20.37
C GLY A 592 11.38 23.00 -20.96
N LEU A 593 11.78 21.72 -21.01
CA LEU A 593 13.02 21.31 -21.68
C LEU A 593 12.96 21.55 -23.20
N VAL A 594 11.82 21.26 -23.84
CA VAL A 594 11.62 21.53 -25.27
C VAL A 594 11.68 23.03 -25.57
N GLU A 595 11.07 23.86 -24.73
CA GLU A 595 11.11 25.31 -24.86
C GLU A 595 12.54 25.85 -24.69
N LEU A 596 13.27 25.40 -23.67
CA LEU A 596 14.67 25.74 -23.43
C LEU A 596 15.55 25.41 -24.64
N PHE A 597 15.41 24.19 -25.18
CA PHE A 597 16.14 23.76 -26.37
C PHE A 597 15.76 24.59 -27.60
N GLY A 598 14.47 24.88 -27.80
CA GLY A 598 13.98 25.65 -28.93
C GLY A 598 14.50 27.09 -28.96
N LYS A 599 14.64 27.73 -27.79
CA LYS A 599 15.18 29.10 -27.65
C LYS A 599 16.69 29.18 -27.92
N SER A 600 17.44 28.11 -27.69
CA SER A 600 18.91 28.13 -27.77
C SER A 600 19.43 27.65 -29.11
N SER A 601 19.67 28.57 -30.04
CA SER A 601 20.29 28.25 -31.34
C SER A 601 21.66 27.56 -31.18
N LYS A 602 22.48 28.02 -30.23
CA LYS A 602 23.78 27.40 -29.90
C LYS A 602 23.64 25.94 -29.47
N LEU A 603 22.63 25.62 -28.66
CA LEU A 603 22.42 24.24 -28.22
C LEU A 603 21.96 23.36 -29.39
N ARG A 604 21.03 23.84 -30.22
CA ARG A 604 20.56 23.13 -31.42
C ARG A 604 21.66 22.86 -32.45
N GLU A 605 22.66 23.74 -32.55
CA GLU A 605 23.83 23.52 -33.40
C GLU A 605 24.70 22.36 -32.91
N LEU A 606 24.78 22.15 -31.59
CA LEU A 606 25.66 21.17 -30.96
C LEU A 606 25.02 19.78 -30.87
N VAL A 607 23.72 19.69 -30.58
CA VAL A 607 23.06 18.43 -30.21
C VAL A 607 21.65 18.31 -30.79
N ASN A 608 21.14 17.07 -30.84
CA ASN A 608 19.74 16.75 -31.07
C ASN A 608 19.00 16.60 -29.74
N LEU A 609 17.68 16.83 -29.71
CA LEU A 609 16.82 16.56 -28.56
C LEU A 609 15.88 15.39 -28.82
N VAL A 610 15.89 14.39 -27.93
CA VAL A 610 14.98 13.25 -27.92
C VAL A 610 14.22 13.21 -26.60
N VAL A 611 12.89 13.29 -26.68
CA VAL A 611 11.99 13.24 -25.53
C VAL A 611 11.08 12.02 -25.63
N VAL A 612 11.10 11.16 -24.63
CA VAL A 612 10.17 10.02 -24.46
C VAL A 612 9.17 10.40 -23.37
N ALA A 613 7.94 10.77 -23.75
CA ALA A 613 6.93 11.16 -22.77
C ALA A 613 5.50 11.06 -23.31
N GLY A 614 4.61 10.47 -22.50
CA GLY A 614 3.17 10.46 -22.72
C GLY A 614 2.70 9.89 -24.06
N TYR A 615 1.43 10.15 -24.39
CA TYR A 615 0.88 9.95 -25.73
C TYR A 615 1.12 11.17 -26.63
N ILE A 616 1.11 10.97 -27.95
CA ILE A 616 1.26 12.07 -28.92
C ILE A 616 -0.09 12.72 -29.26
N ASP A 617 -1.19 11.96 -29.22
CA ASP A 617 -2.55 12.42 -29.51
C ASP A 617 -3.36 12.59 -28.21
N VAL A 618 -3.94 13.77 -28.02
CA VAL A 618 -4.85 14.11 -26.92
C VAL A 618 -6.00 13.11 -26.78
N LYS A 619 -6.47 12.51 -27.88
CA LYS A 619 -7.60 11.56 -27.88
C LYS A 619 -7.27 10.24 -27.18
N LYS A 620 -5.98 9.93 -27.00
CA LYS A 620 -5.54 8.71 -26.32
C LYS A 620 -5.37 8.88 -24.82
N SER A 621 -5.32 10.12 -24.34
CA SER A 621 -5.24 10.41 -22.91
C SER A 621 -6.62 10.74 -22.35
N SER A 622 -6.89 10.25 -21.15
CA SER A 622 -8.01 10.69 -20.31
C SER A 622 -7.55 11.60 -19.16
N ASP A 623 -6.24 11.85 -19.05
CA ASP A 623 -5.65 12.68 -18.01
C ASP A 623 -5.57 14.14 -18.47
N ARG A 624 -6.11 15.06 -17.66
CA ARG A 624 -6.22 16.46 -18.05
C ARG A 624 -4.87 17.17 -18.10
N GLU A 625 -3.93 16.80 -17.25
CA GLU A 625 -2.59 17.41 -17.24
C GLU A 625 -1.80 16.95 -18.46
N GLU A 626 -1.85 15.65 -18.76
CA GLU A 626 -1.21 15.09 -19.95
C GLU A 626 -1.80 15.71 -21.23
N ILE A 627 -3.12 15.83 -21.35
CA ILE A 627 -3.76 16.50 -22.51
C ILE A 627 -3.22 17.93 -22.70
N ALA A 628 -3.16 18.72 -21.62
CA ALA A 628 -2.66 20.09 -21.69
C ALA A 628 -1.16 20.15 -22.08
N GLU A 629 -0.34 19.24 -21.56
CA GLU A 629 1.07 19.15 -21.91
C GLU A 629 1.29 18.63 -23.34
N ILE A 630 0.42 17.75 -23.87
CA ILE A 630 0.42 17.33 -25.28
C ILE A 630 0.18 18.54 -26.19
N GLU A 631 -0.86 19.33 -25.91
CA GLU A 631 -1.17 20.54 -26.67
C GLU A 631 0.00 21.53 -26.66
N LYS A 632 0.61 21.72 -25.49
CA LYS A 632 1.80 22.57 -25.33
C LYS A 632 3.00 22.03 -26.10
N MET A 633 3.29 20.72 -26.07
CA MET A 633 4.35 20.10 -26.87
C MET A 633 4.19 20.40 -28.36
N HIS A 634 2.98 20.17 -28.91
CA HIS A 634 2.68 20.47 -30.32
C HIS A 634 2.87 21.96 -30.66
N SER A 635 2.43 22.85 -29.76
CA SER A 635 2.64 24.30 -29.92
C SER A 635 4.11 24.66 -30.01
N LEU A 636 4.94 24.17 -29.07
CA LEU A 636 6.38 24.45 -29.01
C LEU A 636 7.13 23.92 -30.24
N ILE A 637 6.79 22.72 -30.71
CA ILE A 637 7.39 22.13 -31.93
C ILE A 637 7.18 23.06 -33.13
N LYS A 638 5.98 23.63 -33.25
CA LYS A 638 5.61 24.55 -34.33
C LYS A 638 6.24 25.93 -34.15
N GLU A 639 6.18 26.49 -32.95
CA GLU A 639 6.71 27.83 -32.61
C GLU A 639 8.21 27.93 -32.89
N TYR A 640 8.99 26.95 -32.43
CA TYR A 640 10.45 26.97 -32.56
C TYR A 640 10.98 26.26 -33.83
N ASN A 641 10.09 25.77 -34.69
CA ASN A 641 10.41 25.01 -35.89
C ASN A 641 11.45 23.90 -35.61
N LEU A 642 11.08 22.95 -34.75
CA LEU A 642 12.01 21.95 -34.20
C LEU A 642 12.25 20.75 -35.13
N ASN A 643 11.53 20.65 -36.25
CA ASN A 643 11.72 19.57 -37.22
C ASN A 643 13.17 19.57 -37.76
N GLY A 644 13.85 18.44 -37.60
CA GLY A 644 15.25 18.25 -38.00
C GLY A 644 16.23 18.17 -36.83
N ASP A 645 15.88 18.73 -35.66
CA ASP A 645 16.73 18.72 -34.45
C ASP A 645 16.03 18.05 -33.25
N PHE A 646 14.76 17.65 -33.41
CA PHE A 646 13.90 17.15 -32.33
C PHE A 646 13.14 15.88 -32.70
N ARG A 647 13.03 14.97 -31.73
CA ARG A 647 12.25 13.73 -31.80
C ARG A 647 11.43 13.55 -30.53
N TRP A 648 10.11 13.44 -30.67
CA TRP A 648 9.21 13.06 -29.59
C TRP A 648 8.77 11.62 -29.80
N ILE A 649 8.97 10.77 -28.79
CA ILE A 649 8.61 9.36 -28.76
C ILE A 649 7.55 9.14 -27.67
N ALA A 650 6.54 8.33 -27.96
CA ALA A 650 5.51 7.95 -27.00
C ALA A 650 6.09 7.08 -25.87
N ALA A 651 5.39 7.02 -24.74
CA ALA A 651 5.83 6.29 -23.54
C ALA A 651 6.29 4.85 -23.85
N GLN A 652 7.43 4.44 -23.29
CA GLN A 652 8.06 3.14 -23.54
C GLN A 652 7.91 2.20 -22.35
N THR A 653 7.28 1.03 -22.56
CA THR A 653 6.98 0.06 -21.50
C THR A 653 7.98 -1.11 -21.40
N ASN A 654 8.84 -1.31 -22.41
CA ASN A 654 9.82 -2.39 -22.43
C ASN A 654 11.14 -1.95 -21.77
N ARG A 655 11.34 -2.33 -20.51
CA ARG A 655 12.55 -1.98 -19.72
C ARG A 655 13.85 -2.44 -20.37
N ALA A 656 13.89 -3.63 -20.99
CA ALA A 656 15.11 -4.14 -21.64
C ALA A 656 15.52 -3.27 -22.84
N ARG A 657 14.55 -2.86 -23.67
CA ARG A 657 14.79 -1.90 -24.75
C ARG A 657 15.17 -0.52 -24.20
N ASN A 658 14.55 -0.07 -23.12
CA ASN A 658 14.88 1.21 -22.48
C ASN A 658 16.33 1.23 -21.97
N GLY A 659 16.80 0.16 -21.33
CA GLY A 659 18.19 0.02 -20.90
C GLY A 659 19.16 0.12 -22.07
N GLU A 660 18.84 -0.54 -23.19
CA GLU A 660 19.68 -0.44 -24.40
C GLU A 660 19.59 0.94 -25.06
N LEU A 661 18.43 1.61 -24.99
CA LEU A 661 18.26 2.98 -25.47
C LEU A 661 19.18 3.94 -24.71
N TYR A 662 19.22 3.91 -23.37
CA TYR A 662 20.15 4.72 -22.58
C TYR A 662 21.62 4.50 -23.01
N ARG A 663 22.03 3.24 -23.21
CA ARG A 663 23.39 2.90 -23.68
C ARG A 663 23.64 3.34 -25.13
N TYR A 664 22.64 3.29 -26.00
CA TYR A 664 22.73 3.79 -27.37
C TYR A 664 22.93 5.32 -27.38
N ILE A 665 22.20 6.05 -26.52
CA ILE A 665 22.42 7.50 -26.35
C ILE A 665 23.84 7.77 -25.84
N ALA A 666 24.35 6.97 -24.90
CA ALA A 666 25.73 7.09 -24.41
C ALA A 666 26.77 6.86 -25.53
N ASP A 667 26.51 5.97 -26.50
CA ASP A 667 27.39 5.79 -27.67
C ASP A 667 27.46 7.06 -28.54
N THR A 668 26.41 7.90 -28.54
CA THR A 668 26.42 9.21 -29.24
C THR A 668 27.18 10.31 -28.46
N GLN A 669 27.76 9.99 -27.30
CA GLN A 669 28.30 10.98 -26.35
C GLN A 669 27.25 12.02 -25.93
N GLY A 670 25.99 11.58 -25.83
CA GLY A 670 24.85 12.39 -25.40
C GLY A 670 24.81 12.67 -23.90
N ALA A 671 23.69 13.21 -23.43
CA ALA A 671 23.45 13.42 -22.00
C ALA A 671 21.98 13.15 -21.64
N PHE A 672 21.72 12.78 -20.39
CA PHE A 672 20.36 12.70 -19.85
C PHE A 672 19.98 14.02 -19.19
N VAL A 673 18.76 14.50 -19.44
CA VAL A 673 18.23 15.70 -18.78
C VAL A 673 16.91 15.38 -18.09
N GLN A 674 16.82 15.72 -16.80
CA GLN A 674 15.64 15.58 -15.96
C GLN A 674 15.19 17.00 -15.52
N PRO A 675 14.17 17.60 -16.16
CA PRO A 675 13.85 19.03 -16.01
C PRO A 675 12.71 19.34 -15.03
N ALA A 676 12.29 18.38 -14.19
CA ALA A 676 11.08 18.55 -13.35
C ALA A 676 11.20 19.73 -12.39
N PHE A 677 10.09 20.42 -12.16
CA PHE A 677 9.98 21.43 -11.10
C PHE A 677 10.32 20.85 -9.72
N TYR A 678 9.94 19.59 -9.50
CA TYR A 678 10.28 18.81 -8.34
C TYR A 678 10.35 17.32 -8.70
N GLU A 679 11.36 16.62 -8.19
CA GLU A 679 11.49 15.16 -8.36
C GLU A 679 11.73 14.50 -7.00
N ALA A 680 10.85 13.61 -6.55
CA ALA A 680 10.94 13.04 -5.20
C ALA A 680 12.19 12.17 -5.01
N PHE A 681 12.57 11.39 -6.03
CA PHE A 681 13.79 10.59 -6.04
C PHE A 681 14.49 10.67 -7.40
N GLY A 682 13.82 10.21 -8.46
CA GLY A 682 14.36 10.21 -9.82
C GLY A 682 15.04 8.89 -10.20
N LEU A 683 14.28 7.79 -10.28
CA LEU A 683 14.83 6.50 -10.76
C LEU A 683 15.48 6.63 -12.14
N THR A 684 14.96 7.47 -13.03
CA THR A 684 15.54 7.70 -14.36
C THR A 684 16.93 8.36 -14.30
N VAL A 685 17.21 9.16 -13.27
CA VAL A 685 18.55 9.70 -12.99
C VAL A 685 19.51 8.55 -12.64
N VAL A 686 19.07 7.64 -11.75
CA VAL A 686 19.84 6.44 -11.37
C VAL A 686 20.06 5.54 -12.59
N GLU A 687 19.03 5.27 -13.40
CA GLU A 687 19.11 4.45 -14.62
C GLU A 687 20.10 5.02 -15.64
N ALA A 688 20.04 6.33 -15.91
CA ALA A 688 20.95 7.02 -16.82
C ALA A 688 22.40 6.94 -16.33
N MET A 689 22.64 7.28 -15.06
CA MET A 689 23.97 7.22 -14.45
C MET A 689 24.52 5.78 -14.42
N THR A 690 23.67 4.78 -14.17
CA THR A 690 24.05 3.35 -14.20
C THR A 690 24.49 2.91 -15.60
N CYS A 691 23.90 3.49 -16.65
CA CYS A 691 24.30 3.23 -18.02
C CYS A 691 25.57 4.00 -18.44
N GLY A 692 26.11 4.86 -17.58
CA GLY A 692 27.25 5.73 -17.86
C GLY A 692 26.88 6.95 -18.70
N LEU A 693 25.62 7.38 -18.70
CA LEU A 693 25.19 8.59 -19.40
C LEU A 693 25.33 9.81 -18.47
N PRO A 694 26.11 10.84 -18.81
CA PRO A 694 26.18 12.08 -18.02
C PRO A 694 24.80 12.70 -17.84
N THR A 695 24.47 13.08 -16.61
CA THR A 695 23.12 13.49 -16.24
C THR A 695 23.06 14.92 -15.71
N PHE A 696 22.07 15.67 -16.19
CA PHE A 696 21.64 16.97 -15.70
C PHE A 696 20.26 16.79 -15.06
N ALA A 697 20.13 17.03 -13.76
CA ALA A 697 18.86 16.83 -13.07
C ALA A 697 18.48 18.04 -12.23
N THR A 698 17.18 18.15 -11.92
CA THR A 698 16.65 19.24 -11.10
C THR A 698 17.37 19.35 -9.76
N SER A 699 17.66 20.57 -9.30
CA SER A 699 18.15 20.83 -7.93
C SER A 699 17.05 20.69 -6.88
N ASN A 700 15.80 20.45 -7.29
CA ASN A 700 14.64 20.45 -6.41
C ASN A 700 14.16 19.01 -6.15
N GLY A 701 14.57 18.45 -5.02
CA GLY A 701 14.14 17.14 -4.55
C GLY A 701 15.27 16.11 -4.49
N GLY A 702 14.94 14.83 -4.69
CA GLY A 702 15.88 13.72 -4.55
C GLY A 702 17.12 13.74 -5.46
N PRO A 703 17.06 14.22 -6.72
CA PRO A 703 18.25 14.27 -7.57
C PRO A 703 19.37 15.16 -7.00
N ALA A 704 19.04 16.15 -6.17
CA ALA A 704 20.02 17.00 -5.48
C ALA A 704 20.92 16.23 -4.50
N GLU A 705 20.47 15.08 -4.01
CA GLU A 705 21.26 14.16 -3.19
C GLU A 705 21.97 13.08 -4.02
N ILE A 706 21.39 12.71 -5.16
CA ILE A 706 21.97 11.68 -6.04
C ILE A 706 23.23 12.20 -6.72
N ILE A 707 23.18 13.43 -7.25
CA ILE A 707 24.25 14.03 -8.04
C ILE A 707 25.18 14.90 -7.17
N GLU A 708 26.48 14.69 -7.33
CA GLU A 708 27.51 15.62 -6.91
C GLU A 708 27.86 16.53 -8.09
N HIS A 709 27.42 17.79 -8.02
CA HIS A 709 27.52 18.76 -9.12
C HIS A 709 28.98 18.91 -9.62
N GLY A 710 29.19 18.72 -10.93
CA GLY A 710 30.49 18.78 -11.59
C GLY A 710 31.38 17.54 -11.39
N ILE A 711 30.93 16.55 -10.60
CA ILE A 711 31.68 15.32 -10.33
C ILE A 711 30.96 14.12 -10.95
N SER A 712 29.73 13.85 -10.55
CA SER A 712 28.94 12.70 -11.02
C SER A 712 27.80 13.09 -11.97
N GLY A 713 27.64 14.38 -12.25
CA GLY A 713 26.57 14.97 -13.05
C GLY A 713 26.43 16.46 -12.73
N PHE A 714 25.32 17.07 -13.14
CA PHE A 714 25.05 18.49 -12.91
C PHE A 714 23.63 18.73 -12.39
N HIS A 715 23.49 19.82 -11.63
CA HIS A 715 22.20 20.32 -11.17
C HIS A 715 21.73 21.43 -12.11
N ILE A 716 20.45 21.43 -12.44
CA ILE A 716 19.77 22.48 -13.17
C ILE A 716 18.59 23.00 -12.33
N ASP A 717 18.35 24.31 -12.37
CA ASP A 717 17.16 24.89 -11.75
C ASP A 717 16.06 25.05 -12.83
N PRO A 718 14.94 24.32 -12.71
CA PRO A 718 13.84 24.38 -13.68
C PRO A 718 13.17 25.76 -13.76
N TYR A 719 13.37 26.64 -12.77
CA TYR A 719 12.86 28.02 -12.78
C TYR A 719 13.82 29.02 -13.47
N HIS A 720 15.04 28.60 -13.80
CA HIS A 720 16.05 29.41 -14.48
C HIS A 720 16.53 28.72 -15.78
N PRO A 721 15.65 28.57 -16.79
CA PRO A 721 15.94 27.78 -17.99
C PRO A 721 17.13 28.30 -18.81
N ASP A 722 17.39 29.62 -18.78
CA ASP A 722 18.53 30.20 -19.49
C ASP A 722 19.86 29.72 -18.91
N GLN A 723 19.98 29.64 -17.58
CA GLN A 723 21.17 29.12 -16.90
C GLN A 723 21.37 27.62 -17.18
N ALA A 724 20.28 26.85 -17.19
CA ALA A 724 20.33 25.43 -17.55
C ALA A 724 20.77 25.23 -19.02
N SER A 725 20.33 26.10 -19.93
CA SER A 725 20.74 26.11 -21.34
C SER A 725 22.22 26.44 -21.49
N GLU A 726 22.71 27.47 -20.81
CA GLU A 726 24.12 27.87 -20.80
C GLU A 726 25.02 26.73 -20.31
N LEU A 727 24.63 26.05 -19.23
CA LEU A 727 25.36 24.92 -18.68
C LEU A 727 25.43 23.74 -19.65
N LEU A 728 24.33 23.42 -20.34
CA LEU A 728 24.31 22.38 -21.38
C LEU A 728 25.21 22.75 -22.56
N VAL A 729 25.16 24.01 -23.01
CA VAL A 729 26.02 24.52 -24.08
C VAL A 729 27.49 24.41 -23.67
N GLU A 730 27.86 24.85 -22.47
CA GLU A 730 29.22 24.78 -21.95
C GLU A 730 29.72 23.33 -21.89
N PHE A 731 28.90 22.41 -21.40
CA PHE A 731 29.24 20.98 -21.33
C PHE A 731 29.54 20.41 -22.71
N PHE A 732 28.65 20.59 -23.70
CA PHE A 732 28.86 20.02 -25.03
C PHE A 732 29.98 20.72 -25.81
N GLN A 733 30.20 22.03 -25.60
CA GLN A 733 31.36 22.73 -26.16
C GLN A 733 32.68 22.20 -25.57
N THR A 734 32.70 21.98 -24.26
CA THR A 734 33.86 21.38 -23.57
C THR A 734 34.09 19.97 -24.09
N CYS A 735 33.07 19.13 -24.20
CA CYS A 735 33.22 17.77 -24.74
C CYS A 735 33.71 17.75 -26.21
N LYS A 736 33.34 18.75 -27.01
CA LYS A 736 33.82 18.88 -28.39
C LYS A 736 35.32 19.23 -28.47
N THR A 737 35.83 19.99 -27.49
CA THR A 737 37.25 20.39 -27.43
C THR A 737 38.11 19.38 -26.68
N ASP A 738 37.55 18.76 -25.63
CA ASP A 738 38.13 17.70 -24.83
C ASP A 738 37.12 16.56 -24.60
N PRO A 739 37.12 15.53 -25.48
CA PRO A 739 36.23 14.37 -25.34
C PRO A 739 36.42 13.58 -24.04
N SER A 740 37.56 13.75 -23.34
CA SER A 740 37.81 13.09 -22.06
C SER A 740 36.91 13.65 -20.94
N HIS A 741 36.42 14.89 -21.09
CA HIS A 741 35.49 15.52 -20.15
C HIS A 741 34.19 14.71 -20.01
N TRP A 742 33.61 14.28 -21.13
CA TRP A 742 32.40 13.44 -21.12
C TRP A 742 32.64 12.14 -20.34
N LYS A 743 33.77 11.49 -20.60
CA LYS A 743 34.15 10.23 -19.92
C LYS A 743 34.35 10.45 -18.43
N LYS A 744 34.97 11.55 -18.01
CA LYS A 744 35.16 11.88 -16.60
C LYS A 744 33.84 11.98 -15.83
N ILE A 745 32.84 12.66 -16.40
CA ILE A 745 31.50 12.78 -15.79
C ILE A 745 30.77 11.42 -15.82
N SER A 746 30.88 10.67 -16.91
CA SER A 746 30.34 9.30 -17.04
C SER A 746 30.89 8.36 -15.95
N ASP A 747 32.22 8.30 -15.80
CA ASP A 747 32.90 7.48 -14.80
C ASP A 747 32.57 7.94 -13.36
N GLY A 748 32.43 9.25 -13.14
CA GLY A 748 31.96 9.83 -11.89
C GLY A 748 30.52 9.41 -11.54
N GLY A 749 29.62 9.41 -12.53
CA GLY A 749 28.24 8.93 -12.40
C GLY A 749 28.18 7.45 -12.04
N LEU A 750 28.93 6.61 -12.75
CA LEU A 750 29.04 5.17 -12.47
C LEU A 750 29.54 4.89 -11.05
N LYS A 751 30.62 5.56 -10.65
CA LYS A 751 31.18 5.43 -9.30
C LYS A 751 30.15 5.79 -8.23
N ARG A 752 29.45 6.92 -8.38
CA ARG A 752 28.41 7.38 -7.47
C ARG A 752 27.29 6.34 -7.29
N ILE A 753 26.83 5.72 -8.38
CA ILE A 753 25.81 4.67 -8.32
C ILE A 753 26.32 3.44 -7.58
N TYR A 754 27.49 2.91 -7.92
CA TYR A 754 28.00 1.70 -7.28
C TYR A 754 28.28 1.85 -5.79
N GLU A 755 28.63 3.06 -5.34
CA GLU A 755 28.90 3.35 -3.93
C GLU A 755 27.61 3.57 -3.09
N SER A 756 26.50 3.98 -3.71
CA SER A 756 25.33 4.48 -2.94
C SER A 756 23.95 3.96 -3.38
N TYR A 757 23.75 3.65 -4.67
CA TYR A 757 22.41 3.44 -5.25
C TYR A 757 22.32 2.07 -5.95
N THR A 758 22.54 0.99 -5.18
CA THR A 758 22.39 -0.38 -5.69
C THR A 758 21.43 -1.20 -4.84
N TRP A 759 20.69 -2.10 -5.48
CA TRP A 759 19.80 -3.00 -4.76
C TRP A 759 20.51 -3.98 -3.82
N LYS A 760 21.80 -4.25 -4.07
CA LYS A 760 22.63 -5.06 -3.16
C LYS A 760 22.85 -4.35 -1.82
N ILE A 761 23.30 -3.10 -1.86
CA ILE A 761 23.47 -2.28 -0.64
C ILE A 761 22.12 -2.13 0.06
N TYR A 762 21.05 -1.93 -0.71
CA TYR A 762 19.70 -1.85 -0.18
C TYR A 762 19.32 -3.11 0.63
N SER A 763 19.43 -4.31 0.05
CA SER A 763 19.05 -5.56 0.73
C SER A 763 19.93 -5.86 1.93
N GLU A 764 21.23 -5.59 1.83
CA GLU A 764 22.16 -5.73 2.95
C GLU A 764 21.75 -4.84 4.14
N ARG A 765 21.45 -3.56 3.88
CA ARG A 765 21.01 -2.64 4.92
C ARG A 765 19.64 -3.01 5.46
N LEU A 766 18.68 -3.35 4.61
CA LEU A 766 17.32 -3.71 5.03
C LEU A 766 17.32 -4.89 6.03
N LEU A 767 18.06 -5.96 5.74
CA LEU A 767 18.14 -7.11 6.65
C LEU A 767 18.87 -6.78 7.95
N THR A 768 19.90 -5.93 7.91
CA THR A 768 20.58 -5.46 9.13
C THR A 768 19.64 -4.61 9.99
N LEU A 769 18.88 -3.69 9.39
CA LEU A 769 17.86 -2.91 10.09
C LEU A 769 16.80 -3.85 10.70
N ALA A 770 16.29 -4.83 9.95
CA ALA A 770 15.33 -5.79 10.46
C ALA A 770 15.86 -6.52 11.71
N GLY A 771 17.14 -6.92 11.74
CA GLY A 771 17.77 -7.51 12.92
C GLY A 771 17.85 -6.55 14.11
N VAL A 772 18.40 -5.35 13.90
CA VAL A 772 18.58 -4.34 14.96
C VAL A 772 17.23 -3.90 15.55
N TYR A 773 16.24 -3.57 14.71
CA TYR A 773 14.94 -3.11 15.20
C TYR A 773 14.11 -4.23 15.81
N SER A 774 14.31 -5.50 15.42
CA SER A 774 13.67 -6.62 16.10
C SER A 774 14.23 -6.82 17.50
N PHE A 775 15.55 -6.70 17.67
CA PHE A 775 16.15 -6.69 19.01
C PHE A 775 15.68 -5.48 19.82
N TRP A 776 15.64 -4.28 19.21
CA TRP A 776 15.13 -3.09 19.88
C TRP A 776 13.68 -3.25 20.33
N LYS A 777 12.81 -3.78 19.47
CA LYS A 777 11.41 -4.09 19.78
C LYS A 777 11.29 -5.03 20.98
N TYR A 778 12.20 -6.00 21.11
CA TYR A 778 12.26 -6.89 22.26
C TYR A 778 12.62 -6.14 23.55
N VAL A 779 13.65 -5.28 23.50
CA VAL A 779 14.14 -4.51 24.66
C VAL A 779 13.16 -3.41 25.09
N SER A 780 12.58 -2.66 24.16
CA SER A 780 11.74 -1.48 24.42
C SER A 780 10.24 -1.82 24.58
N LYS A 781 9.88 -3.10 24.74
CA LYS A 781 8.48 -3.57 24.66
C LYS A 781 7.55 -2.91 25.68
N LEU A 782 8.03 -2.65 26.90
CA LEU A 782 7.22 -2.04 27.95
C LEU A 782 6.91 -0.57 27.65
N GLU A 783 7.88 0.18 27.14
CA GLU A 783 7.75 1.60 26.83
C GLU A 783 6.79 1.85 25.66
N ARG A 784 6.76 0.96 24.65
CA ARG A 784 5.86 1.10 23.49
C ARG A 784 4.39 0.78 23.77
N ARG A 785 4.05 0.31 24.98
CA ARG A 785 2.69 -0.15 25.30
C ARG A 785 1.68 1.00 25.28
N GLU A 786 2.07 2.18 25.72
CA GLU A 786 1.19 3.36 25.76
C GLU A 786 0.90 3.88 24.35
N THR A 787 1.93 4.08 23.53
CA THR A 787 1.81 4.45 22.11
C THR A 787 0.90 3.46 21.37
N ARG A 788 1.07 2.16 21.61
CA ARG A 788 0.24 1.11 21.01
C ARG A 788 -1.24 1.29 21.34
N ARG A 789 -1.60 1.56 22.61
CA ARG A 789 -3.01 1.76 22.99
C ARG A 789 -3.59 3.05 22.44
N TYR A 790 -2.78 4.11 22.39
CA TYR A 790 -3.19 5.36 21.78
C TYR A 790 -3.52 5.19 20.29
N LEU A 791 -2.68 4.46 19.55
CA LEU A 791 -2.90 4.14 18.15
C LEU A 791 -4.10 3.20 17.92
N GLU A 792 -4.29 2.18 18.77
CA GLU A 792 -5.48 1.33 18.73
C GLU A 792 -6.76 2.16 18.88
N MET A 793 -6.80 3.06 19.86
CA MET A 793 -7.94 3.95 20.09
C MET A 793 -8.18 4.86 18.88
N PHE A 794 -7.11 5.44 18.33
CA PHE A 794 -7.20 6.32 17.17
C PHE A 794 -7.70 5.57 15.91
N TYR A 795 -7.24 4.35 15.68
CA TYR A 795 -7.74 3.50 14.61
C TYR A 795 -9.23 3.15 14.82
N ILE A 796 -9.60 2.67 16.02
CA ILE A 796 -10.93 2.17 16.31
C ILE A 796 -11.99 3.28 16.29
N LEU A 797 -11.67 4.45 16.89
CA LEU A 797 -12.64 5.52 17.12
C LEU A 797 -12.57 6.64 16.07
N LYS A 798 -11.51 6.73 15.27
CA LYS A 798 -11.39 7.75 14.22
C LYS A 798 -11.34 7.12 12.83
N PHE A 799 -10.32 6.30 12.56
CA PHE A 799 -10.13 5.75 11.22
C PHE A 799 -11.33 4.92 10.74
N ARG A 800 -11.83 4.00 11.57
CA ARG A 800 -12.97 3.14 11.18
C ARG A 800 -14.22 3.92 10.81
N ASP A 801 -14.51 5.01 11.51
CA ASP A 801 -15.70 5.81 11.25
C ASP A 801 -15.55 6.64 9.97
N LEU A 802 -14.35 7.16 9.69
CA LEU A 802 -14.02 7.79 8.40
C LEU A 802 -14.10 6.78 7.24
N ALA A 803 -13.55 5.58 7.41
CA ALA A 803 -13.57 4.55 6.37
C ALA A 803 -15.01 4.13 6.01
N LYS A 804 -15.95 4.12 6.97
CA LYS A 804 -17.36 3.81 6.71
C LYS A 804 -18.08 4.88 5.88
N SER A 805 -17.62 6.13 5.90
CA SER A 805 -18.24 7.21 5.12
C SER A 805 -17.80 7.21 3.66
N VAL A 806 -16.72 6.50 3.32
CA VAL A 806 -16.26 6.35 1.94
C VAL A 806 -17.24 5.44 1.17
N PRO A 807 -17.81 5.89 0.04
CA PRO A 807 -18.79 5.11 -0.71
C PRO A 807 -18.22 3.79 -1.23
N LEU A 808 -18.95 2.69 -0.99
CA LEU A 808 -18.57 1.39 -1.55
C LEU A 808 -18.74 1.35 -3.07
N ALA A 809 -17.75 0.80 -3.75
CA ALA A 809 -17.82 0.47 -5.17
C ALA A 809 -18.89 -0.61 -5.42
N LYS A 810 -19.69 -0.42 -6.47
CA LYS A 810 -20.70 -1.37 -6.96
C LYS A 810 -20.20 -2.08 -8.22
N ASP A 811 -20.21 -3.39 -8.26
CA ASP A 811 -20.01 -4.14 -9.51
C ASP A 811 -21.23 -3.94 -10.43
N ASP A 812 -21.00 -3.82 -11.74
CA ASP A 812 -22.10 -3.72 -12.71
C ASP A 812 -22.92 -5.02 -12.69
N ALA A 813 -24.25 -4.90 -12.64
CA ALA A 813 -25.13 -6.05 -12.69
C ALA A 813 -24.91 -6.80 -14.01
N LYS A 814 -24.40 -8.04 -13.95
CA LYS A 814 -24.41 -8.93 -15.12
C LYS A 814 -25.86 -9.24 -15.46
N GLU A 815 -26.36 -8.71 -16.57
CA GLU A 815 -27.61 -9.15 -17.20
C GLU A 815 -27.49 -10.65 -17.51
N PHE A 816 -28.24 -11.47 -16.78
CA PHE A 816 -28.48 -12.86 -17.16
C PHE A 816 -29.80 -12.91 -17.94
N HIS A 817 -29.73 -13.15 -19.26
CA HIS A 817 -30.90 -13.45 -20.09
C HIS A 817 -31.02 -14.97 -20.29
N GLY A 818 -31.97 -15.63 -19.63
CA GLY A 818 -32.32 -17.04 -19.87
C GLY A 818 -33.83 -17.22 -19.96
N ARG A 819 -34.36 -18.28 -20.59
CA ARG A 819 -35.81 -18.61 -20.65
C ARG A 819 -36.04 -20.01 -20.04
N LEU A 820 -37.19 -20.25 -19.39
CA LEU A 820 -37.39 -21.43 -18.51
C LEU A 820 -38.83 -21.98 -18.62
N VAL A 821 -39.04 -23.29 -18.76
CA VAL A 821 -40.40 -23.89 -18.87
C VAL A 821 -40.73 -24.84 -17.73
N TYR A 822 -41.98 -24.75 -17.23
CA TYR A 822 -42.50 -25.50 -16.09
C TYR A 822 -43.62 -26.47 -16.54
N VAL A 823 -43.49 -27.78 -16.30
CA VAL A 823 -44.58 -28.74 -16.57
C VAL A 823 -45.00 -29.57 -15.33
N LYS A 824 -46.27 -29.35 -14.97
CA LYS A 824 -47.27 -30.19 -14.27
C LYS A 824 -47.00 -30.69 -12.84
N LEU A 825 -47.93 -30.36 -11.93
CA LEU A 825 -48.12 -30.97 -10.61
C LEU A 825 -49.53 -31.59 -10.54
N ASP A 826 -49.62 -32.90 -10.28
CA ASP A 826 -50.88 -33.59 -10.00
C ASP A 826 -50.92 -34.09 -8.53
N TYR A 827 -52.07 -33.92 -7.85
CA TYR A 827 -52.36 -34.46 -6.51
C TYR A 827 -53.65 -35.29 -6.55
N VAL A 828 -53.68 -36.45 -5.90
CA VAL A 828 -54.87 -37.32 -5.80
C VAL A 828 -55.10 -37.74 -4.36
N ARG A 829 -56.33 -37.56 -3.86
CA ARG A 829 -56.84 -38.23 -2.65
C ARG A 829 -58.33 -38.53 -2.80
N ASP A 830 -58.70 -39.79 -2.56
CA ASP A 830 -60.08 -40.30 -2.40
C ASP A 830 -61.12 -39.78 -3.43
N GLY A 831 -60.75 -39.75 -4.71
CA GLY A 831 -61.71 -39.55 -5.82
C GLY A 831 -62.20 -38.11 -6.05
N GLU A 832 -61.78 -37.11 -5.27
CA GLU A 832 -62.14 -35.71 -5.49
C GLU A 832 -60.93 -34.79 -5.72
N TYR A 833 -61.02 -33.93 -6.74
CA TYR A 833 -60.00 -32.98 -7.16
C TYR A 833 -60.03 -31.69 -6.31
N TRP A 834 -58.92 -31.34 -5.66
CA TRP A 834 -58.73 -30.03 -5.01
C TRP A 834 -57.36 -29.44 -5.33
N SER A 835 -57.31 -28.16 -5.75
CA SER A 835 -56.08 -27.37 -5.92
C SER A 835 -55.95 -26.35 -4.79
N LEU A 836 -54.85 -26.36 -4.03
CA LEU A 836 -54.53 -25.27 -3.10
C LEU A 836 -53.20 -24.61 -3.50
N ASN A 837 -53.23 -23.28 -3.56
CA ASN A 837 -52.20 -22.43 -4.13
C ASN A 837 -51.70 -21.47 -3.04
N LEU A 838 -50.38 -21.28 -2.91
CA LEU A 838 -49.76 -20.38 -1.94
C LEU A 838 -49.06 -19.24 -2.69
N ASN A 839 -49.74 -18.11 -2.83
CA ASN A 839 -49.04 -16.84 -2.83
C ASN A 839 -49.90 -15.68 -2.28
N SER A 840 -49.24 -14.80 -1.55
CA SER A 840 -49.69 -13.52 -0.96
C SER A 840 -50.59 -13.54 0.31
N ARG A 841 -50.13 -12.80 1.34
CA ARG A 841 -50.75 -12.45 2.66
C ARG A 841 -50.59 -13.41 3.85
N LEU A 842 -49.35 -13.54 4.33
CA LEU A 842 -49.04 -14.14 5.65
C LEU A 842 -49.27 -13.20 6.86
N GLN A 843 -50.03 -12.11 6.70
CA GLN A 843 -50.42 -11.23 7.83
C GLN A 843 -51.85 -11.46 8.35
N TYR A 844 -52.64 -12.34 7.74
CA TYR A 844 -53.98 -12.69 8.22
C TYR A 844 -54.13 -14.14 8.75
N PHE A 845 -53.14 -15.00 8.56
CA PHE A 845 -53.23 -16.42 8.94
C PHE A 845 -53.05 -16.67 10.45
N LEU A 846 -52.35 -15.79 11.18
CA LEU A 846 -52.15 -15.94 12.63
C LEU A 846 -53.25 -15.31 13.50
N LYS A 847 -54.30 -14.74 12.90
CA LYS A 847 -55.43 -14.14 13.63
C LYS A 847 -56.71 -15.00 13.60
N TYR A 848 -56.73 -16.11 12.85
CA TYR A 848 -57.92 -16.95 12.67
C TYR A 848 -57.80 -18.38 13.21
N LEU A 849 -56.67 -18.75 13.83
CA LEU A 849 -56.51 -20.06 14.50
C LEU A 849 -56.06 -19.90 15.95
N ALA A 850 -56.95 -19.30 16.75
CA ALA A 850 -57.32 -19.75 18.09
C ALA A 850 -58.54 -18.90 18.52
N PRO A 851 -59.64 -19.44 19.10
CA PRO A 851 -59.87 -20.81 19.60
C PRO A 851 -61.12 -21.50 18.98
N ASN A 852 -61.23 -22.83 19.11
CA ASN A 852 -62.42 -23.66 18.82
C ASN A 852 -62.57 -24.31 17.42
N ALA A 853 -61.58 -25.09 16.97
CA ALA A 853 -61.84 -26.22 16.09
C ALA A 853 -60.81 -27.33 16.35
N ALA A 854 -61.27 -28.49 16.83
CA ALA A 854 -60.45 -29.68 16.94
C ALA A 854 -60.18 -30.24 15.53
N LEU A 855 -58.91 -30.34 15.13
CA LEU A 855 -58.50 -31.10 13.95
C LEU A 855 -58.15 -32.55 14.35
N PRO A 856 -58.64 -33.59 13.63
CA PRO A 856 -58.45 -34.99 14.01
C PRO A 856 -57.03 -35.49 13.76
N SER A 857 -56.59 -36.41 14.61
CA SER A 857 -55.33 -37.13 14.56
C SER A 857 -55.30 -38.17 13.42
N SER A 858 -54.81 -37.80 12.24
CA SER A 858 -54.00 -38.64 11.33
C SER A 858 -53.94 -38.06 9.92
N GLY A 859 -52.80 -37.45 9.58
CA GLY A 859 -52.48 -37.02 8.22
C GLY A 859 -51.06 -36.48 8.19
N ARG A 860 -50.20 -37.06 7.34
CA ARG A 860 -48.84 -36.55 7.11
C ARG A 860 -48.88 -35.50 5.99
N PHE A 861 -48.26 -34.36 6.23
CA PHE A 861 -47.93 -33.39 5.18
C PHE A 861 -46.52 -33.69 4.67
N TYR A 862 -46.31 -33.68 3.35
CA TYR A 862 -44.98 -33.67 2.75
C TYR A 862 -44.81 -32.36 1.99
N LEU A 863 -43.81 -31.56 2.38
CA LEU A 863 -43.37 -30.38 1.65
C LEU A 863 -42.07 -30.76 0.92
N HIS A 864 -42.12 -30.91 -0.41
CA HIS A 864 -40.92 -31.13 -1.21
C HIS A 864 -40.38 -29.78 -1.71
N LEU A 865 -39.27 -29.34 -1.13
CA LEU A 865 -38.46 -28.23 -1.63
C LEU A 865 -37.32 -28.83 -2.48
N LEU A 866 -37.38 -28.63 -3.78
CA LEU A 866 -36.34 -29.02 -4.73
C LEU A 866 -35.58 -27.75 -5.15
N LEU A 867 -34.34 -27.59 -4.67
CA LEU A 867 -33.42 -26.53 -5.08
C LEU A 867 -32.41 -27.14 -6.05
N ASP A 868 -32.24 -26.56 -7.23
CA ASP A 868 -31.18 -26.94 -8.17
C ASP A 868 -29.82 -26.44 -7.65
N PHE A 869 -28.96 -27.39 -7.26
CA PHE A 869 -27.67 -27.14 -6.64
C PHE A 869 -26.56 -26.79 -7.64
N SER A 870 -26.83 -26.85 -8.95
CA SER A 870 -25.85 -26.51 -9.99
C SER A 870 -25.79 -25.01 -10.33
N VAL A 871 -26.66 -24.20 -9.72
CA VAL A 871 -26.69 -22.73 -9.86
C VAL A 871 -25.77 -22.03 -8.83
N PHE A 872 -25.34 -22.73 -7.77
CA PHE A 872 -24.51 -22.17 -6.70
C PHE A 872 -23.04 -22.54 -6.88
N ASN A 873 -22.23 -21.61 -7.42
CA ASN A 873 -20.80 -21.81 -7.68
C ASN A 873 -19.89 -21.64 -6.44
N SER A 874 -20.41 -21.65 -5.21
CA SER A 874 -19.56 -21.54 -4.01
C SER A 874 -20.13 -22.26 -2.78
N PHE A 875 -19.22 -22.83 -1.98
CA PHE A 875 -19.48 -23.52 -0.71
C PHE A 875 -20.03 -22.58 0.39
N ASP A 876 -19.84 -21.26 0.25
CA ASP A 876 -20.28 -20.26 1.23
C ASP A 876 -21.80 -20.02 1.17
N THR A 877 -22.41 -20.13 -0.02
CA THR A 877 -23.87 -20.01 -0.17
C THR A 877 -24.61 -21.18 0.48
N PHE A 878 -23.95 -22.34 0.53
CA PHE A 878 -24.42 -23.53 1.23
C PHE A 878 -24.37 -23.37 2.75
N GLN A 879 -23.32 -22.74 3.29
CA GLN A 879 -23.16 -22.51 4.73
C GLN A 879 -24.12 -21.44 5.26
N SER A 880 -24.39 -20.38 4.48
CA SER A 880 -25.38 -19.35 4.84
C SER A 880 -26.82 -19.88 4.84
N LEU A 881 -27.19 -20.79 3.92
CA LEU A 881 -28.52 -21.41 3.89
C LEU A 881 -28.73 -22.36 5.07
N ILE A 882 -27.70 -23.12 5.46
CA ILE A 882 -27.73 -24.00 6.65
C ILE A 882 -27.81 -23.17 7.94
N LEU A 883 -27.08 -22.05 8.05
CA LEU A 883 -27.18 -21.14 9.19
C LEU A 883 -28.55 -20.45 9.27
N LEU A 884 -29.15 -20.09 8.13
CA LEU A 884 -30.49 -19.51 8.07
C LEU A 884 -31.60 -20.48 8.54
N LEU A 885 -31.41 -21.78 8.29
CA LEU A 885 -32.31 -22.85 8.73
C LEU A 885 -32.10 -23.23 10.20
N TYR A 886 -30.89 -23.03 10.73
CA TYR A 886 -30.55 -23.31 12.14
C TYR A 886 -30.98 -22.18 13.10
N ASP A 887 -30.93 -20.92 12.65
CA ASP A 887 -31.14 -19.74 13.51
C ASP A 887 -32.62 -19.38 13.73
N ARG A 888 -33.56 -20.20 13.24
CA ARG A 888 -35.00 -20.05 13.49
C ARG A 888 -35.64 -21.33 14.01
N LYS A 889 -35.51 -21.59 15.32
CA LYS A 889 -36.37 -22.45 16.18
C LYS A 889 -37.14 -23.64 15.52
N ILE A 890 -36.49 -24.45 14.69
CA ILE A 890 -37.01 -25.77 14.23
C ILE A 890 -36.20 -26.94 14.83
N ALA A 891 -35.37 -26.68 15.84
CA ALA A 891 -34.63 -27.72 16.56
C ALA A 891 -35.45 -28.69 17.47
N PRO A 892 -36.70 -28.42 17.92
CA PRO A 892 -37.40 -29.38 18.80
C PRO A 892 -38.24 -30.46 18.08
N LEU A 893 -38.33 -30.48 16.75
CA LEU A 893 -39.26 -31.35 16.01
C LEU A 893 -38.65 -32.65 15.45
N LEU A 894 -37.34 -32.87 15.65
CA LEU A 894 -36.65 -34.09 15.22
C LEU A 894 -36.23 -34.90 16.45
N GLY A 895 -37.17 -35.70 16.95
CA GLY A 895 -36.97 -36.60 18.09
C GLY A 895 -36.11 -37.83 17.75
N SER A 896 -35.44 -38.33 18.79
CA SER A 896 -34.98 -39.71 19.10
C SER A 896 -34.42 -40.71 18.06
N GLU A 897 -34.34 -40.43 16.75
CA GLU A 897 -33.74 -41.38 15.78
C GLU A 897 -32.31 -41.04 15.36
N PHE A 898 -31.79 -39.87 15.76
CA PHE A 898 -30.41 -39.46 15.43
C PHE A 898 -29.35 -40.11 16.34
N SER A 899 -29.75 -40.69 17.48
CA SER A 899 -28.81 -41.19 18.48
C SER A 899 -28.32 -42.63 18.24
N GLN A 900 -28.91 -43.38 17.30
CA GLN A 900 -28.49 -44.76 17.00
C GLN A 900 -27.55 -44.87 15.78
N ALA A 901 -27.45 -43.85 14.93
CA ALA A 901 -26.54 -43.86 13.77
C ALA A 901 -25.08 -43.48 14.14
N VAL A 902 -24.85 -42.98 15.36
CA VAL A 902 -23.53 -42.53 15.82
C VAL A 902 -22.71 -43.66 16.47
N GLU A 903 -23.33 -44.76 16.88
CA GLU A 903 -22.64 -45.88 17.54
C GLU A 903 -22.09 -46.96 16.59
N GLN A 904 -22.42 -46.96 15.29
CA GLN A 904 -21.98 -47.99 14.34
C GLN A 904 -20.89 -47.56 13.33
N LYS A 905 -20.34 -46.34 13.44
CA LYS A 905 -19.33 -45.83 12.49
C LYS A 905 -17.88 -45.87 12.99
N GLN A 906 -17.59 -46.53 14.11
CA GLN A 906 -16.26 -46.54 14.73
C GLN A 906 -15.35 -47.72 14.34
N VAL A 907 -15.69 -48.55 13.35
CA VAL A 907 -14.90 -49.77 13.02
C VAL A 907 -14.50 -49.93 11.54
N ALA A 908 -14.86 -49.03 10.61
CA ALA A 908 -14.48 -49.19 9.20
C ALA A 908 -13.76 -47.95 8.64
N GLN A 909 -12.52 -47.73 9.09
CA GLN A 909 -11.65 -46.69 8.56
C GLN A 909 -10.20 -47.22 8.44
N GLN A 910 -10.03 -48.28 7.65
CA GLN A 910 -8.78 -48.69 7.03
C GLN A 910 -9.12 -49.20 5.62
N GLU A 911 -8.35 -48.75 4.63
CA GLU A 911 -8.44 -49.02 3.18
C GLU A 911 -9.32 -48.06 2.34
N ALA A 912 -8.67 -47.07 1.72
CA ALA A 912 -8.79 -46.67 0.29
C ALA A 912 -8.43 -45.18 0.09
N GLU A 913 -7.20 -44.94 -0.35
CA GLU A 913 -6.77 -43.68 -0.97
C GLU A 913 -7.33 -43.57 -2.40
N GLN A 914 -8.03 -42.47 -2.70
CA GLN A 914 -7.89 -41.63 -3.92
C GLN A 914 -9.12 -40.70 -4.07
N SER A 915 -8.84 -39.40 -4.18
CA SER A 915 -9.74 -38.28 -4.59
C SER A 915 -10.54 -37.53 -3.50
N LYS A 916 -10.14 -36.26 -3.31
CA LYS A 916 -10.91 -35.07 -2.87
C LYS A 916 -11.35 -34.96 -1.38
N PHE A 917 -10.60 -34.08 -0.70
CA PHE A 917 -10.85 -33.28 0.52
C PHE A 917 -12.11 -33.53 1.37
N VAL A 918 -11.86 -33.93 2.63
CA VAL A 918 -12.69 -33.64 3.81
C VAL A 918 -11.75 -33.05 4.89
N VAL A 919 -12.07 -31.86 5.41
CA VAL A 919 -11.48 -31.34 6.66
C VAL A 919 -12.45 -31.62 7.80
N ASN A 920 -11.98 -32.43 8.76
CA ASN A 920 -12.48 -32.47 10.14
C ASN A 920 -11.72 -31.43 10.97
N ILE A 921 -12.43 -30.66 11.80
CA ILE A 921 -11.87 -30.08 13.04
C ILE A 921 -12.85 -30.34 14.18
N THR A 922 -12.33 -30.87 15.30
CA THR A 922 -12.97 -31.03 16.61
C THR A 922 -12.18 -30.20 17.64
N LEU A 923 -12.81 -29.43 18.54
CA LEU A 923 -12.77 -29.58 20.03
C LEU A 923 -13.17 -28.33 20.87
N LYS A 924 -14.12 -28.59 21.80
CA LYS A 924 -14.25 -28.23 23.25
C LYS A 924 -14.16 -26.76 23.76
N ARG A 925 -15.22 -26.31 24.47
CA ARG A 925 -15.29 -26.31 25.97
C ARG A 925 -16.72 -26.07 26.51
N MET A 926 -17.09 -26.82 27.56
CA MET A 926 -18.24 -26.60 28.44
C MET A 926 -17.94 -25.55 29.51
N SER A 927 -18.93 -24.72 29.89
CA SER A 927 -19.32 -24.48 31.30
C SER A 927 -20.57 -23.58 31.44
N GLY A 928 -21.66 -24.12 32.00
CA GLY A 928 -22.54 -23.39 32.94
C GLY A 928 -23.85 -22.76 32.43
N ILE A 929 -24.96 -23.53 32.47
CA ILE A 929 -26.30 -23.02 32.78
C ILE A 929 -26.87 -23.87 33.91
N VAL A 930 -27.24 -23.28 35.05
CA VAL A 930 -28.39 -23.71 35.88
C VAL A 930 -29.01 -22.51 36.62
N ARG A 931 -30.24 -22.17 36.19
CA ARG A 931 -31.49 -21.78 36.91
C ARG A 931 -31.46 -20.96 38.23
N GLN A 932 -32.31 -19.93 38.29
CA GLN A 932 -33.62 -19.87 39.00
C GLN A 932 -34.26 -18.46 38.78
N GLN A 933 -35.41 -18.34 38.10
CA GLN A 933 -36.80 -18.29 38.58
C GLN A 933 -37.21 -17.11 39.48
N SER A 934 -38.39 -16.53 39.13
CA SER A 934 -39.40 -15.79 39.92
C SER A 934 -39.43 -14.24 39.83
N SER A 935 -40.45 -13.72 39.12
CA SER A 935 -41.61 -12.90 39.58
C SER A 935 -41.26 -11.49 40.13
N VAL A 936 -41.86 -10.37 39.72
CA VAL A 936 -43.27 -9.94 39.88
C VAL A 936 -43.51 -8.69 38.99
N ALA A 937 -44.76 -8.51 38.56
CA ALA A 937 -45.25 -7.46 37.66
C ALA A 937 -45.75 -6.18 38.38
N GLU A 938 -45.94 -5.12 37.58
CA GLU A 938 -46.83 -3.94 37.76
C GLU A 938 -46.39 -2.86 38.78
N SER A 939 -46.49 -1.54 38.58
CA SER A 939 -47.26 -0.65 37.68
C SER A 939 -46.66 0.78 37.80
N PHE A 940 -46.61 1.65 36.78
CA PHE A 940 -47.66 2.60 36.38
C PHE A 940 -47.38 3.28 35.00
N ASN A 941 -48.47 3.60 34.29
CA ASN A 941 -48.70 3.95 32.86
C ASN A 941 -49.09 5.46 32.69
N PRO A 942 -49.53 6.06 31.54
CA PRO A 942 -49.30 5.93 30.06
C PRO A 942 -49.24 7.36 29.34
N PRO A 943 -49.54 7.65 28.02
CA PRO A 943 -49.82 6.82 26.82
C PRO A 943 -49.22 7.30 25.43
N LYS A 944 -49.38 6.41 24.41
CA LYS A 944 -49.58 6.60 22.92
C LYS A 944 -48.41 6.56 21.89
N LEU A 945 -48.47 5.46 21.10
CA LEU A 945 -48.36 5.32 19.63
C LEU A 945 -47.09 5.75 18.85
N ARG A 946 -46.29 4.75 18.44
CA ARG A 946 -45.79 4.54 17.05
C ARG A 946 -45.09 3.17 16.96
N ARG A 947 -45.56 2.27 16.08
CA ARG A 947 -44.90 0.98 15.78
C ARG A 947 -44.50 0.93 14.31
N ASN A 948 -43.26 0.47 14.12
CA ASN A 948 -42.48 0.40 12.91
C ASN A 948 -43.05 -0.57 11.86
N ALA A 949 -42.97 -0.13 10.61
CA ALA A 949 -43.04 -0.95 9.41
C ALA A 949 -41.71 -0.77 8.65
N SER A 950 -40.83 -1.79 8.67
CA SER A 950 -39.67 -1.90 7.75
C SER A 950 -38.92 -3.23 7.97
N ALA A 951 -39.52 -4.36 7.56
CA ALA A 951 -38.78 -5.62 7.46
C ALA A 951 -39.39 -6.65 6.49
N ALA A 952 -40.57 -6.38 5.91
CA ALA A 952 -41.27 -7.34 5.04
C ALA A 952 -41.23 -6.97 3.54
N SER A 953 -40.59 -5.85 3.16
CA SER A 953 -40.51 -5.40 1.76
C SER A 953 -39.40 -6.07 0.95
N ASN A 954 -38.30 -6.52 1.59
CA ASN A 954 -37.07 -6.86 0.85
C ASN A 954 -36.96 -8.33 0.42
N ILE A 955 -37.85 -9.21 0.88
CA ILE A 955 -37.91 -10.61 0.42
C ILE A 955 -38.83 -10.75 -0.81
N SER A 956 -39.83 -9.87 -0.93
CA SER A 956 -40.76 -9.86 -2.07
C SER A 956 -40.11 -9.34 -3.37
N SER A 957 -39.18 -8.39 -3.27
CA SER A 957 -38.49 -7.81 -4.43
C SER A 957 -37.52 -8.79 -5.09
N THR A 958 -36.76 -9.53 -4.30
CA THR A 958 -35.67 -10.38 -4.81
C THR A 958 -36.18 -11.64 -5.51
N ALA A 959 -37.27 -12.25 -5.02
CA ALA A 959 -37.89 -13.40 -5.69
C ALA A 959 -38.69 -13.01 -6.94
N SER A 960 -39.33 -11.83 -6.94
CA SER A 960 -40.04 -11.31 -8.13
C SER A 960 -39.07 -10.87 -9.24
N GLN A 961 -37.87 -10.40 -8.86
CA GLN A 961 -36.84 -10.00 -9.81
C GLN A 961 -36.23 -11.19 -10.56
N VAL A 962 -36.13 -12.38 -9.97
CA VAL A 962 -35.58 -13.55 -10.69
C VAL A 962 -36.56 -14.04 -11.77
N VAL A 963 -37.86 -14.02 -11.51
CA VAL A 963 -38.88 -14.54 -12.45
C VAL A 963 -39.19 -13.55 -13.59
N GLN A 964 -39.02 -12.25 -13.39
CA GLN A 964 -39.24 -11.22 -14.44
C GLN A 964 -38.26 -11.28 -15.63
N HIS A 965 -37.21 -12.09 -15.56
CA HIS A 965 -36.17 -12.16 -16.59
C HIS A 965 -36.17 -13.48 -17.39
N PHE A 966 -37.16 -14.36 -17.16
CA PHE A 966 -37.36 -15.60 -17.92
C PHE A 966 -38.74 -15.62 -18.59
N GLN A 967 -38.79 -16.08 -19.84
CA GLN A 967 -40.06 -16.36 -20.52
C GLN A 967 -40.54 -17.75 -20.09
N VAL A 968 -41.73 -17.84 -19.51
CA VAL A 968 -42.27 -19.06 -18.86
C VAL A 968 -43.43 -19.66 -19.64
N ALA A 969 -43.27 -20.90 -20.11
CA ALA A 969 -44.37 -21.70 -20.64
C ALA A 969 -44.86 -22.73 -19.62
N ALA A 970 -46.18 -22.98 -19.57
CA ALA A 970 -46.79 -23.98 -18.70
C ALA A 970 -48.01 -24.64 -19.36
N THR A 971 -48.26 -25.92 -19.06
CA THR A 971 -49.35 -26.68 -19.69
C THR A 971 -50.46 -27.08 -18.70
N ALA A 972 -51.73 -26.98 -19.09
CA ALA A 972 -52.86 -27.50 -18.32
C ALA A 972 -54.03 -27.93 -19.22
N SER A 973 -55.04 -28.60 -18.65
CA SER A 973 -56.30 -28.93 -19.35
C SER A 973 -57.11 -27.66 -19.62
N THR A 974 -57.94 -27.64 -20.66
CA THR A 974 -58.70 -26.46 -21.11
C THR A 974 -59.31 -25.60 -19.99
N GLY A 975 -59.94 -26.22 -18.99
CA GLY A 975 -60.59 -25.50 -17.88
C GLY A 975 -59.66 -24.77 -16.90
N LYS A 976 -58.33 -24.87 -17.05
CA LYS A 976 -57.33 -24.34 -16.11
C LYS A 976 -56.32 -23.38 -16.76
N LEU A 977 -56.52 -22.98 -18.02
CA LEU A 977 -55.58 -22.10 -18.75
C LEU A 977 -55.52 -20.68 -18.17
N ASP A 978 -56.66 -20.11 -17.79
CA ASP A 978 -56.71 -18.77 -17.20
C ASP A 978 -56.06 -18.73 -15.81
N LEU A 979 -56.07 -19.86 -15.10
CA LEU A 979 -55.33 -20.02 -13.86
C LEU A 979 -53.82 -19.96 -14.11
N LEU A 980 -53.28 -20.60 -15.15
CA LEU A 980 -51.85 -20.56 -15.47
C LEU A 980 -51.36 -19.14 -15.82
N ARG A 981 -52.13 -18.40 -16.63
CA ARG A 981 -51.80 -17.02 -17.00
C ARG A 981 -51.79 -16.10 -15.78
N ASN A 982 -52.77 -16.25 -14.89
CA ASN A 982 -52.84 -15.48 -13.63
C ASN A 982 -51.71 -15.82 -12.65
N LEU A 983 -51.05 -16.98 -12.81
CA LEU A 983 -49.92 -17.42 -11.99
C LEU A 983 -48.56 -17.01 -12.56
N GLY A 984 -48.53 -16.31 -13.70
CA GLY A 984 -47.31 -15.76 -14.30
C GLY A 984 -46.68 -16.61 -15.40
N ALA A 985 -47.44 -17.53 -16.03
CA ALA A 985 -47.00 -18.16 -17.28
C ALA A 985 -47.21 -17.21 -18.46
N ASP A 986 -46.14 -16.87 -19.17
CA ASP A 986 -46.18 -16.07 -20.41
C ASP A 986 -46.84 -16.85 -21.56
N LEU A 987 -46.67 -18.18 -21.60
CA LEU A 987 -47.27 -19.07 -22.59
C LEU A 987 -48.02 -20.22 -21.91
N ALA A 988 -49.36 -20.14 -21.86
CA ALA A 988 -50.22 -21.19 -21.32
C ALA A 988 -50.71 -22.14 -22.43
N ILE A 989 -50.34 -23.43 -22.34
CA ILE A 989 -50.54 -24.45 -23.37
C ILE A 989 -51.63 -25.44 -22.94
N ASP A 990 -52.60 -25.68 -23.82
CA ASP A 990 -53.70 -26.63 -23.58
C ASP A 990 -53.32 -28.03 -24.07
N TYR A 991 -52.91 -28.90 -23.16
CA TYR A 991 -52.48 -30.25 -23.54
C TYR A 991 -53.65 -31.13 -24.03
N THR A 992 -54.91 -30.71 -23.82
CA THR A 992 -56.08 -31.47 -24.31
C THR A 992 -56.50 -31.08 -25.74
N LYS A 993 -55.88 -30.04 -26.32
CA LYS A 993 -56.19 -29.54 -27.67
C LYS A 993 -55.04 -29.65 -28.67
N GLY A 994 -53.83 -29.96 -28.20
CA GLY A 994 -52.65 -30.19 -29.04
C GLY A 994 -51.58 -30.96 -28.28
N LEU A 995 -50.70 -31.65 -29.01
CA LEU A 995 -49.60 -32.41 -28.42
C LEU A 995 -48.41 -31.48 -28.12
N LEU A 996 -47.79 -31.63 -26.94
CA LEU A 996 -46.64 -30.83 -26.52
C LEU A 996 -45.49 -30.86 -27.55
N GLU A 997 -45.29 -32.01 -28.19
CA GLU A 997 -44.23 -32.29 -29.17
C GLU A 997 -44.36 -31.48 -30.47
N GLU A 998 -45.52 -30.88 -30.74
CA GLU A 998 -45.83 -30.13 -31.96
C GLU A 998 -45.61 -28.61 -31.81
N LEU A 999 -45.08 -28.17 -30.67
CA LEU A 999 -44.74 -26.76 -30.45
C LEU A 999 -43.54 -26.34 -31.32
N GLU A 1000 -43.69 -25.25 -32.09
CA GLU A 1000 -42.60 -24.69 -32.90
C GLU A 1000 -41.47 -24.07 -32.04
N GLU A 1001 -41.79 -23.62 -30.82
CA GLU A 1001 -40.83 -23.02 -29.89
C GLU A 1001 -40.12 -24.07 -29.03
N LYS A 1002 -38.78 -23.98 -28.97
CA LYS A 1002 -37.92 -24.85 -28.14
C LYS A 1002 -37.36 -24.12 -26.92
N PHE A 1003 -37.11 -24.86 -25.84
CA PHE A 1003 -36.79 -24.30 -24.53
C PHE A 1003 -35.39 -24.70 -24.00
N ASP A 1004 -34.77 -23.82 -23.23
CA ASP A 1004 -33.42 -24.02 -22.67
C ASP A 1004 -33.43 -24.98 -21.45
N VAL A 1005 -34.54 -24.99 -20.68
CA VAL A 1005 -34.78 -25.93 -19.58
C VAL A 1005 -36.25 -26.35 -19.59
N VAL A 1006 -36.52 -27.66 -19.49
CA VAL A 1006 -37.89 -28.22 -19.40
C VAL A 1006 -38.02 -29.12 -18.17
N TYR A 1007 -39.01 -28.84 -17.33
CA TYR A 1007 -39.35 -29.66 -16.16
C TYR A 1007 -40.58 -30.53 -16.48
N ASP A 1008 -40.52 -31.87 -16.42
CA ASP A 1008 -41.65 -32.77 -16.72
C ASP A 1008 -41.82 -33.89 -15.67
N THR A 1009 -43.05 -34.12 -15.22
CA THR A 1009 -43.42 -35.12 -14.21
C THR A 1009 -43.98 -36.43 -14.78
N SER A 1010 -44.07 -36.59 -16.11
CA SER A 1010 -44.84 -37.67 -16.74
C SER A 1010 -44.08 -38.54 -17.77
N GLU A 1011 -43.73 -38.04 -18.97
CA GLU A 1011 -43.22 -38.85 -20.11
C GLU A 1011 -42.02 -38.20 -20.83
N ILE A 1012 -40.79 -38.62 -20.47
CA ILE A 1012 -39.50 -38.04 -20.91
C ILE A 1012 -39.31 -37.99 -22.43
N ASP A 1013 -39.74 -39.03 -23.16
CA ASP A 1013 -39.51 -39.14 -24.61
C ASP A 1013 -40.21 -38.02 -25.42
N ARG A 1014 -41.29 -37.47 -24.86
CA ARG A 1014 -42.02 -36.34 -25.45
C ARG A 1014 -41.35 -35.01 -25.13
N THR A 1015 -40.86 -34.87 -23.90
CA THR A 1015 -40.18 -33.67 -23.37
C THR A 1015 -38.93 -33.33 -24.17
N LEU A 1016 -38.15 -34.33 -24.60
CA LEU A 1016 -36.91 -34.13 -25.34
C LEU A 1016 -37.12 -33.43 -26.70
N LYS A 1017 -38.31 -33.53 -27.30
CA LYS A 1017 -38.61 -32.91 -28.60
C LYS A 1017 -38.79 -31.39 -28.54
N VAL A 1018 -39.12 -30.85 -27.35
CA VAL A 1018 -39.34 -29.41 -27.11
C VAL A 1018 -38.15 -28.71 -26.46
N VAL A 1019 -37.03 -29.42 -26.26
CA VAL A 1019 -35.80 -28.88 -25.68
C VAL A 1019 -34.84 -28.45 -26.80
N LYS A 1020 -34.13 -27.33 -26.63
CA LYS A 1020 -33.09 -26.91 -27.58
C LYS A 1020 -31.90 -27.87 -27.58
N GLU A 1021 -31.10 -27.84 -28.63
CA GLU A 1021 -29.82 -28.56 -28.68
C GLU A 1021 -28.91 -28.07 -27.52
N ASN A 1022 -28.50 -28.97 -26.62
CA ASN A 1022 -27.84 -28.71 -25.31
C ASN A 1022 -28.71 -28.16 -24.17
N GLY A 1023 -30.04 -28.12 -24.32
CA GLY A 1023 -30.96 -27.77 -23.23
C GLY A 1023 -31.09 -28.90 -22.21
N LYS A 1024 -31.55 -28.57 -20.99
CA LYS A 1024 -31.64 -29.53 -19.87
C LYS A 1024 -33.07 -29.97 -19.60
N VAL A 1025 -33.27 -31.26 -19.34
CA VAL A 1025 -34.55 -31.80 -18.85
C VAL A 1025 -34.43 -32.18 -17.38
N VAL A 1026 -35.38 -31.74 -16.58
CA VAL A 1026 -35.51 -32.13 -15.17
C VAL A 1026 -36.80 -32.93 -15.02
N THR A 1027 -36.69 -34.18 -14.54
CA THR A 1027 -37.84 -35.08 -14.43
C THR A 1027 -37.86 -35.85 -13.13
N VAL A 1028 -39.06 -36.25 -12.73
CA VAL A 1028 -39.32 -37.03 -11.51
C VAL A 1028 -39.69 -38.49 -11.82
N ALA A 1029 -39.85 -38.86 -13.09
CA ALA A 1029 -40.17 -40.22 -13.54
C ALA A 1029 -38.89 -40.98 -13.91
N ALA A 1030 -38.63 -42.11 -13.25
CA ALA A 1030 -37.37 -42.84 -13.38
C ALA A 1030 -37.38 -43.89 -14.49
N HIS A 1031 -37.49 -43.52 -15.78
CA HIS A 1031 -37.18 -44.44 -16.88
C HIS A 1031 -36.74 -43.69 -18.16
N GLY A 1032 -35.43 -43.72 -18.46
CA GLY A 1032 -34.88 -43.29 -19.76
C GLY A 1032 -33.34 -43.32 -19.78
N SER A 1033 -32.75 -44.05 -20.73
CA SER A 1033 -31.29 -44.21 -20.89
C SER A 1033 -30.72 -43.21 -21.91
N SER A 1034 -30.33 -42.02 -21.46
CA SER A 1034 -29.48 -41.09 -22.22
C SER A 1034 -28.55 -40.36 -21.26
N SER A 1035 -27.30 -40.10 -21.67
CA SER A 1035 -26.22 -39.57 -20.83
C SER A 1035 -26.36 -38.10 -20.41
N ASP A 1036 -27.39 -37.38 -20.89
CA ASP A 1036 -27.65 -35.99 -20.56
C ASP A 1036 -28.85 -35.78 -19.62
N ILE A 1037 -29.35 -36.85 -18.98
CA ILE A 1037 -30.50 -36.81 -18.07
C ILE A 1037 -30.04 -36.91 -16.61
N PHE A 1038 -30.41 -35.93 -15.78
CA PHE A 1038 -30.23 -36.01 -14.33
C PHE A 1038 -31.52 -36.55 -13.68
N VAL A 1039 -31.49 -37.79 -13.18
CA VAL A 1039 -32.63 -38.46 -12.53
C VAL A 1039 -32.48 -38.38 -11.01
N MET A 1040 -33.49 -37.86 -10.31
CA MET A 1040 -33.52 -37.89 -8.84
C MET A 1040 -34.37 -39.07 -8.35
N LEU A 1041 -33.72 -40.17 -7.94
CA LEU A 1041 -34.40 -41.32 -7.32
C LEU A 1041 -34.58 -41.08 -5.81
N ILE A 1042 -35.83 -41.15 -5.33
CA ILE A 1042 -36.14 -41.24 -3.90
C ILE A 1042 -36.51 -42.70 -3.60
N GLN A 1043 -35.57 -43.49 -3.07
CA GLN A 1043 -35.88 -44.81 -2.50
C GLN A 1043 -35.88 -44.74 -0.97
N GLY A 1044 -37.06 -44.97 -0.39
CA GLY A 1044 -37.27 -45.24 1.04
C GLY A 1044 -37.17 -46.73 1.36
N ILE A 1045 -36.56 -47.02 2.50
CA ILE A 1045 -36.01 -48.29 3.03
C ILE A 1045 -37.02 -49.44 3.18
N PHE A 1046 -36.61 -50.69 2.88
CA PHE A 1046 -37.05 -51.91 3.57
C PHE A 1046 -35.89 -52.93 3.67
N PRO A 1047 -35.67 -53.59 4.83
CA PRO A 1047 -34.68 -54.65 4.97
C PRO A 1047 -35.27 -56.02 4.58
N ALA A 1048 -34.51 -56.85 3.86
CA ALA A 1048 -34.72 -58.29 3.81
C ALA A 1048 -33.47 -59.03 3.32
N HIS A 1049 -33.13 -60.09 4.06
CA HIS A 1049 -32.33 -61.27 3.69
C HIS A 1049 -32.31 -61.56 2.17
N HIS A 1050 -31.17 -61.85 1.54
CA HIS A 1050 -30.26 -62.97 1.78
C HIS A 1050 -28.90 -62.71 1.14
#